data_AF-A0A6J0WDD5-F1
#
_entry.id   AF-A0A6J0WDD5-F1
#
_cell.length_a   1.000
_cell.length_b   1.000
_cell.length_c   1.000
_cell.angle_alpha   90.00
_cell.angle_beta   90.00
_cell.angle_gamma   90.00
#
_symmetry.space_group_name_H-M   'P 1'
#
loop_
_entity.id
_entity.type
_entity.pdbx_description
1 polymer ?
#
loop_
_entity_poly.entity_id
_entity_poly.type
_entity_poly.pdbx_seq_one_letter_code
_entity_poly.pdbx_strand_id
1 'polypeptide(L)'
;MASVLGMAPCVSCFLLAVLISVSCKAIPSSDPKCTEKEDNRTYNCENLGLREIPDTLPNTTEVLEFSFNFLPTIQNTTFSRLINLVFLDLTRCQINWVHEDTFQNHHQLNTIVLTGNPLIFMAETSLSGPKLLKHLFLTQTGISNLEFIPVHNLENLESLHLGSNHISSINLPENFPTQNLKVLDFQNNAIHYISRKDTHALEQATKLSLNFNGNDIKGIEPGAFNSKIFQSLKFGGSLNLSIILKGLQNSTIQSLWLGTFEDTDDQDLTSATFEGLCNMSVESINLQKHHFYDLSSSTFRCFTRLQELDLTAAHLNGLPSGIEGMNSLKKLVLNANNFDQLCQISAASFPSLSDLYIKGNMRKLDLGTRCLEKLENLQKLDLSHSDIEASDCCNLQLKNLRHLQYLNLSYNEPLGLEDQAFKECPQLELLDLAFTHLLVKAPHSPFQNLHLLRVLNLSHCLLDTSNQHLLAGLRDLRHLNLQGNSFQDGSISKTNLLQTVGSLEILILSSCNLLSIDQQAFHGLGNVNHLDLSHNSLTGDSIDALNHLKGIYLNLASNNIRIIPPHLLPALSQQSTINLSHNPLDCTCSNINFITWYKENLHKLEDLEETMCANPPPLRGVKLSEVKLYCGITGVGIFFIVVFVFLLILLLIFSVKCILRWKYQHI
;
A
#
# COMPACT_ATOMS: atom_id res chain seq x y z
N MET A 1 13.68 18.70 91.02
CA MET A 1 12.89 19.94 91.23
C MET A 1 11.72 19.87 90.25
N ALA A 2 10.61 19.28 90.70
CA ALA A 2 9.36 19.98 91.08
C ALA A 2 8.56 20.41 89.83
N SER A 3 7.67 19.55 89.29
CA SER A 3 6.21 19.48 89.57
C SER A 3 5.43 20.64 88.91
N VAL A 4 4.79 20.44 87.74
CA VAL A 4 3.41 19.93 87.50
C VAL A 4 2.31 20.77 88.16
N LEU A 5 1.43 21.34 87.32
CA LEU A 5 -0.06 21.36 87.36
C LEU A 5 -0.51 22.22 86.16
N GLY A 6 -1.40 21.87 85.24
CA GLY A 6 -2.36 20.78 85.13
C GLY A 6 -3.69 21.37 84.61
N MET A 7 -4.22 20.86 83.49
CA MET A 7 -5.65 20.55 83.24
C MET A 7 -5.95 20.35 81.73
N ALA A 8 -6.21 19.11 81.36
CA ALA A 8 -7.19 18.70 80.33
C ALA A 8 -8.50 18.28 81.07
N PRO A 9 -9.63 17.82 80.47
CA PRO A 9 -9.90 17.42 79.07
C PRO A 9 -11.35 17.70 78.54
N CYS A 10 -11.61 17.39 77.25
CA CYS A 10 -12.86 16.82 76.67
C CYS A 10 -12.64 16.68 75.14
N VAL A 11 -12.33 15.52 74.56
CA VAL A 11 -13.11 14.27 74.31
C VAL A 11 -14.15 14.39 73.17
N SER A 12 -13.86 13.62 72.10
CA SER A 12 -14.75 13.10 71.02
C SER A 12 -15.23 14.10 69.95
N CYS A 13 -15.24 13.81 68.64
CA CYS A 13 -15.51 12.53 67.96
C CYS A 13 -14.70 12.36 66.65
N PHE A 14 -14.22 11.13 66.47
CA PHE A 14 -14.14 10.33 65.24
C PHE A 14 -14.76 10.92 63.96
N LEU A 15 -14.01 10.85 62.84
CA LEU A 15 -14.28 9.85 61.79
C LEU A 15 -13.13 9.74 60.78
N LEU A 16 -12.79 8.48 60.50
CA LEU A 16 -11.93 7.96 59.45
C LEU A 16 -12.14 8.69 58.11
N ALA A 17 -11.06 9.19 57.52
CA ALA A 17 -10.95 9.28 56.06
C ALA A 17 -9.90 8.24 55.63
N VAL A 18 -10.36 6.99 55.51
CA VAL A 18 -9.68 5.98 54.69
C VAL A 18 -9.71 6.53 53.27
N LEU A 19 -8.55 6.90 52.75
CA LEU A 19 -8.34 7.18 51.34
C LEU A 19 -8.63 5.87 50.58
N ILE A 20 -9.88 5.75 50.12
CA ILE A 20 -10.25 4.81 49.07
C ILE A 20 -9.50 5.31 47.83
N SER A 21 -8.34 4.71 47.55
CA SER A 21 -7.80 4.71 46.21
C SER A 21 -8.83 4.01 45.32
N VAL A 22 -9.62 4.80 44.59
CA VAL A 22 -10.37 4.29 43.46
C VAL A 22 -9.33 3.91 42.41
N SER A 23 -8.89 2.66 42.45
CA SER A 23 -8.29 2.02 41.31
C SER A 23 -9.37 1.93 40.23
N CYS A 24 -9.36 2.86 39.28
CA CYS A 24 -10.15 2.71 38.07
C CYS A 24 -9.47 1.63 37.23
N LYS A 25 -9.85 0.38 37.48
CA LYS A 25 -9.54 -0.72 36.58
C LYS A 25 -10.60 -0.64 35.49
N ALA A 26 -10.27 -0.03 34.36
CA ALA A 26 -11.08 -0.15 33.16
C ALA A 26 -11.12 -1.63 32.78
N ILE A 27 -12.23 -2.29 33.07
CA ILE A 27 -12.60 -3.55 32.44
C ILE A 27 -13.43 -3.11 31.23
N PRO A 28 -12.94 -3.23 29.98
CA PRO A 28 -13.84 -3.10 28.85
C PRO A 28 -14.71 -4.37 28.85
N SER A 29 -15.90 -4.28 29.42
CA SER A 29 -17.00 -5.20 29.12
C SER A 29 -17.92 -4.52 28.09
N SER A 30 -17.33 -4.07 26.97
CA SER A 30 -18.15 -3.86 25.78
C SER A 30 -18.36 -5.24 25.18
N ASP A 31 -19.61 -5.68 25.05
CA ASP A 31 -19.96 -6.78 24.16
C ASP A 31 -19.20 -6.62 22.83
N PRO A 32 -18.72 -7.71 22.22
CA PRO A 32 -18.05 -7.63 20.93
C PRO A 32 -19.01 -7.00 19.92
N LYS A 33 -18.72 -5.75 19.52
CA LYS A 33 -19.50 -5.00 18.54
C LYS A 33 -18.75 -4.99 17.23
N CYS A 34 -19.51 -5.11 16.14
CA CYS A 34 -18.97 -4.86 14.81
C CYS A 34 -18.44 -3.42 14.71
N THR A 35 -17.33 -3.25 13.99
CA THR A 35 -16.75 -1.94 13.68
C THR A 35 -17.33 -1.42 12.37
N GLU A 36 -17.68 -0.13 12.36
CA GLU A 36 -18.15 0.58 11.18
C GLU A 36 -16.94 1.14 10.43
N LYS A 37 -16.81 0.82 9.13
CA LYS A 37 -15.74 1.33 8.26
C LYS A 37 -16.20 2.50 7.40
N GLU A 38 -17.44 2.45 6.94
CA GLU A 38 -18.11 3.52 6.19
C GLU A 38 -19.51 3.70 6.75
N ASP A 39 -19.89 4.95 7.04
CA ASP A 39 -21.17 5.33 7.65
C ASP A 39 -22.36 4.58 7.02
N ASN A 40 -23.02 3.76 7.84
CA ASN A 40 -24.22 2.97 7.53
C ASN A 40 -24.11 1.99 6.34
N ARG A 41 -22.90 1.68 5.88
CA ARG A 41 -22.67 0.90 4.65
C ARG A 41 -21.82 -0.34 4.84
N THR A 42 -20.67 -0.20 5.49
CA THR A 42 -19.64 -1.25 5.60
C THR A 42 -19.35 -1.59 7.04
N TYR A 43 -19.54 -2.85 7.41
CA TYR A 43 -19.34 -3.34 8.78
C TYR A 43 -18.39 -4.54 8.81
N ASN A 44 -17.43 -4.49 9.73
CA ASN A 44 -16.56 -5.61 10.07
C ASN A 44 -16.97 -6.22 11.41
N CYS A 45 -17.31 -7.50 11.37
CA CYS A 45 -17.71 -8.32 12.50
C CYS A 45 -16.78 -9.53 12.67
N GLU A 46 -15.55 -9.45 12.16
CA GLU A 46 -14.64 -10.60 12.11
C GLU A 46 -14.16 -11.00 13.51
N ASN A 47 -13.97 -12.31 13.73
CA ASN A 47 -13.40 -12.87 14.97
C ASN A 47 -14.16 -12.51 16.27
N LEU A 48 -15.44 -12.14 16.18
CA LEU A 48 -16.26 -11.77 17.33
C LEU A 48 -16.93 -12.98 18.01
N GLY A 49 -16.83 -14.18 17.43
CA GLY A 49 -17.42 -15.41 17.96
C GLY A 49 -18.96 -15.39 17.95
N LEU A 50 -19.55 -14.60 17.05
CA LEU A 50 -20.99 -14.40 16.94
C LEU A 50 -21.68 -15.67 16.44
N ARG A 51 -22.89 -15.92 16.94
CA ARG A 51 -23.72 -17.08 16.57
C ARG A 51 -24.91 -16.73 15.70
N GLU A 52 -25.13 -15.45 15.49
CA GLU A 52 -26.20 -14.87 14.69
C GLU A 52 -25.77 -13.48 14.21
N ILE A 53 -26.50 -12.94 13.26
CA ILE A 53 -26.27 -11.59 12.73
C ILE A 53 -26.76 -10.56 13.77
N PRO A 54 -25.91 -9.64 14.25
CA PRO A 54 -26.30 -8.68 15.27
C PRO A 54 -27.48 -7.80 14.83
N ASP A 55 -28.51 -7.69 15.67
CA ASP A 55 -29.65 -6.80 15.44
C ASP A 55 -29.28 -5.31 15.38
N THR A 56 -28.10 -4.96 15.91
CA THR A 56 -27.56 -3.60 15.89
C THR A 56 -27.08 -3.14 14.52
N LEU A 57 -26.83 -4.06 13.57
CA LEU A 57 -26.45 -3.69 12.21
C LEU A 57 -27.62 -3.00 11.51
N PRO A 58 -27.45 -1.90 10.78
CA PRO A 58 -28.56 -1.25 10.08
C PRO A 58 -29.05 -2.08 8.89
N ASN A 59 -30.32 -1.94 8.50
CA ASN A 59 -30.88 -2.64 7.33
C ASN A 59 -30.25 -2.17 6.00
N THR A 60 -29.56 -1.02 6.02
CA THR A 60 -28.88 -0.43 4.86
C THR A 60 -27.50 -1.01 4.59
N THR A 61 -27.00 -1.93 5.43
CA THR A 61 -25.69 -2.56 5.24
C THR A 61 -25.57 -3.19 3.85
N GLU A 62 -24.55 -2.76 3.09
CA GLU A 62 -24.22 -3.28 1.76
C GLU A 62 -23.03 -4.27 1.81
N VAL A 63 -22.07 -4.02 2.69
CA VAL A 63 -20.85 -4.83 2.82
C VAL A 63 -20.75 -5.35 4.25
N LEU A 64 -20.76 -6.68 4.39
CA LEU A 64 -20.64 -7.35 5.68
C LEU A 64 -19.45 -8.32 5.67
N GLU A 65 -18.41 -7.98 6.42
CA GLU A 65 -17.27 -8.86 6.71
C GLU A 65 -17.58 -9.64 7.99
N PHE A 66 -18.02 -10.90 7.85
CA PHE A 66 -18.50 -11.73 8.98
C PHE A 66 -17.62 -12.96 9.24
N SER A 67 -16.37 -12.94 8.77
CA SER A 67 -15.47 -14.09 8.82
C SER A 67 -15.13 -14.52 10.27
N PHE A 68 -14.75 -15.79 10.43
CA PHE A 68 -14.34 -16.40 11.70
C PHE A 68 -15.38 -16.29 12.85
N ASN A 69 -16.67 -16.33 12.50
CA ASN A 69 -17.77 -16.46 13.46
C ASN A 69 -18.27 -17.92 13.51
N PHE A 70 -19.45 -18.16 14.11
CA PHE A 70 -19.99 -19.50 14.30
C PHE A 70 -21.44 -19.58 13.80
N LEU A 71 -21.62 -19.94 12.53
CA LEU A 71 -22.92 -20.15 11.89
C LEU A 71 -23.03 -21.59 11.37
N PRO A 72 -23.29 -22.60 12.22
CA PRO A 72 -23.32 -24.00 11.77
C PRO A 72 -24.32 -24.29 10.65
N THR A 73 -25.40 -23.51 10.61
CA THR A 73 -26.47 -23.57 9.62
C THR A 73 -26.86 -22.14 9.22
N ILE A 74 -27.06 -21.93 7.92
CA ILE A 74 -27.66 -20.72 7.38
C ILE A 74 -28.94 -21.08 6.63
N GLN A 75 -29.97 -20.27 6.83
CA GLN A 75 -31.33 -20.51 6.34
C GLN A 75 -32.00 -19.18 5.97
N ASN A 76 -33.23 -19.24 5.43
CA ASN A 76 -33.96 -18.08 4.92
C ASN A 76 -34.17 -16.94 5.93
N THR A 77 -34.09 -17.20 7.24
CA THR A 77 -34.19 -16.17 8.28
C THR A 77 -32.87 -15.49 8.64
N THR A 78 -31.72 -16.15 8.42
CA THR A 78 -30.41 -15.72 8.93
C THR A 78 -30.02 -14.31 8.49
N PHE A 79 -30.22 -13.98 7.22
CA PHE A 79 -29.86 -12.67 6.65
C PHE A 79 -31.07 -11.85 6.22
N SER A 80 -32.29 -12.33 6.47
CA SER A 80 -33.55 -11.80 5.90
C SER A 80 -33.77 -10.29 6.06
N ARG A 81 -33.19 -9.68 7.11
CA ARG A 81 -33.27 -8.25 7.42
C ARG A 81 -32.31 -7.37 6.59
N LEU A 82 -31.18 -7.91 6.16
CA LEU A 82 -30.11 -7.18 5.46
C LEU A 82 -30.30 -7.27 3.94
N ILE A 83 -31.41 -6.73 3.45
CA ILE A 83 -31.85 -6.89 2.05
C ILE A 83 -30.95 -6.18 1.02
N ASN A 84 -30.15 -5.20 1.45
CA ASN A 84 -29.27 -4.39 0.59
C ASN A 84 -27.86 -4.97 0.45
N LEU A 85 -27.60 -6.18 0.96
CA LEU A 85 -26.27 -6.78 0.85
C LEU A 85 -25.83 -6.89 -0.61
N VAL A 86 -24.62 -6.41 -0.88
CA VAL A 86 -23.88 -6.51 -2.13
C VAL A 86 -22.68 -7.45 -1.96
N PHE A 87 -22.02 -7.41 -0.80
CA PHE A 87 -20.89 -8.26 -0.46
C PHE A 87 -21.11 -8.92 0.90
N LEU A 88 -20.91 -10.25 0.94
CA LEU A 88 -21.04 -11.03 2.15
C LEU A 88 -19.86 -12.01 2.29
N ASP A 89 -19.06 -11.81 3.34
CA ASP A 89 -17.97 -12.73 3.69
C ASP A 89 -18.33 -13.59 4.90
N LEU A 90 -18.43 -14.91 4.66
CA LEU A 90 -18.70 -15.94 5.66
C LEU A 90 -17.51 -16.90 5.81
N THR A 91 -16.30 -16.44 5.52
CA THR A 91 -15.08 -17.25 5.59
C THR A 91 -14.93 -17.89 6.96
N ARG A 92 -14.71 -19.20 6.99
CA ARG A 92 -14.46 -20.00 8.21
C ARG A 92 -15.50 -19.78 9.33
N CYS A 93 -16.77 -19.63 8.96
CA CYS A 93 -17.89 -19.54 9.89
C CYS A 93 -18.38 -20.91 10.43
N GLN A 94 -17.68 -21.99 10.10
CA GLN A 94 -18.04 -23.37 10.46
C GLN A 94 -19.42 -23.79 9.93
N ILE A 95 -19.82 -23.26 8.78
CA ILE A 95 -21.09 -23.58 8.12
C ILE A 95 -21.03 -25.02 7.61
N ASN A 96 -22.05 -25.81 7.95
CA ASN A 96 -22.23 -27.18 7.46
C ASN A 96 -23.41 -27.27 6.47
N TRP A 97 -24.44 -26.46 6.67
CA TRP A 97 -25.70 -26.53 5.91
C TRP A 97 -26.08 -25.16 5.37
N VAL A 98 -26.36 -25.10 4.07
CA VAL A 98 -27.00 -23.95 3.43
C VAL A 98 -28.38 -24.39 2.93
N HIS A 99 -29.42 -23.98 3.65
CA HIS A 99 -30.78 -24.41 3.38
C HIS A 99 -31.44 -23.66 2.21
N GLU A 100 -32.62 -24.15 1.83
CA GLU A 100 -33.48 -23.55 0.80
C GLU A 100 -33.71 -22.06 1.08
N ASP A 101 -33.69 -21.27 0.00
CA ASP A 101 -34.05 -19.85 0.01
C ASP A 101 -33.25 -18.98 0.99
N THR A 102 -32.06 -19.44 1.42
CA THR A 102 -31.17 -18.70 2.34
C THR A 102 -30.94 -17.26 1.88
N PHE A 103 -30.75 -17.06 0.57
CA PHE A 103 -30.50 -15.73 0.01
C PHE A 103 -31.68 -15.13 -0.77
N GLN A 104 -32.93 -15.62 -0.60
CA GLN A 104 -34.08 -15.24 -1.44
C GLN A 104 -34.31 -13.72 -1.59
N ASN A 105 -34.07 -12.93 -0.54
CA ASN A 105 -34.33 -11.48 -0.52
C ASN A 105 -33.14 -10.62 -1.01
N HIS A 106 -31.98 -11.23 -1.27
CA HIS A 106 -30.72 -10.50 -1.49
C HIS A 106 -30.45 -10.29 -2.98
N HIS A 107 -31.34 -9.56 -3.65
CA HIS A 107 -31.30 -9.38 -5.11
C HIS A 107 -30.08 -8.60 -5.62
N GLN A 108 -29.48 -7.78 -4.75
CA GLN A 108 -28.29 -6.98 -5.05
C GLN A 108 -26.98 -7.70 -4.77
N LEU A 109 -27.03 -8.88 -4.15
CA LEU A 109 -25.85 -9.59 -3.71
C LEU A 109 -25.01 -10.02 -4.91
N ASN A 110 -23.77 -9.55 -4.91
CA ASN A 110 -22.83 -9.64 -6.00
C ASN A 110 -21.69 -10.62 -5.70
N THR A 111 -21.25 -10.65 -4.45
CA THR A 111 -20.15 -11.50 -3.98
C THR A 111 -20.54 -12.27 -2.73
N ILE A 112 -20.34 -13.58 -2.78
CA ILE A 112 -20.53 -14.49 -1.64
C ILE A 112 -19.23 -15.24 -1.40
N VAL A 113 -18.68 -15.12 -0.19
CA VAL A 113 -17.48 -15.84 0.24
C VAL A 113 -17.84 -16.92 1.27
N LEU A 114 -17.69 -18.18 0.91
CA LEU A 114 -17.92 -19.35 1.78
C LEU A 114 -16.63 -20.13 2.07
N THR A 115 -15.48 -19.51 1.85
CA THR A 115 -14.16 -20.14 1.98
C THR A 115 -13.94 -20.79 3.34
N GLY A 116 -13.41 -22.00 3.38
CA GLY A 116 -13.03 -22.67 4.62
C GLY A 116 -14.19 -23.12 5.50
N ASN A 117 -15.40 -23.27 4.94
CA ASN A 117 -16.55 -23.85 5.65
C ASN A 117 -16.69 -25.34 5.32
N PRO A 118 -16.86 -26.23 6.32
CA PRO A 118 -17.02 -27.67 6.10
C PRO A 118 -18.43 -28.00 5.58
N LEU A 119 -18.75 -27.57 4.35
CA LEU A 119 -20.07 -27.71 3.78
C LEU A 119 -20.41 -29.19 3.54
N ILE A 120 -21.49 -29.66 4.15
CA ILE A 120 -22.04 -31.00 3.96
C ILE A 120 -23.06 -30.98 2.83
N PHE A 121 -23.86 -29.92 2.74
CA PHE A 121 -24.94 -29.80 1.76
C PHE A 121 -25.30 -28.34 1.46
N MET A 122 -25.60 -28.07 0.18
CA MET A 122 -26.18 -26.83 -0.32
C MET A 122 -27.49 -27.15 -1.05
N ALA A 123 -28.58 -26.51 -0.65
CA ALA A 123 -29.88 -26.70 -1.30
C ALA A 123 -29.92 -26.05 -2.70
N GLU A 124 -30.71 -26.63 -3.62
CA GLU A 124 -30.87 -26.13 -5.01
C GLU A 124 -31.35 -24.68 -5.09
N THR A 125 -32.27 -24.27 -4.21
CA THR A 125 -32.81 -22.90 -4.18
C THR A 125 -32.01 -21.95 -3.28
N SER A 126 -30.90 -22.40 -2.69
CA SER A 126 -30.12 -21.56 -1.77
C SER A 126 -29.65 -20.24 -2.38
N LEU A 127 -29.30 -20.25 -3.68
CA LEU A 127 -28.82 -19.09 -4.45
C LEU A 127 -29.89 -18.48 -5.40
N SER A 128 -31.18 -18.75 -5.18
CA SER A 128 -32.27 -18.30 -6.06
C SER A 128 -32.52 -16.77 -6.04
N GLY A 129 -32.16 -16.09 -4.96
CA GLY A 129 -32.39 -14.65 -4.78
C GLY A 129 -31.36 -13.72 -5.44
N PRO A 130 -30.04 -13.97 -5.32
CA PRO A 130 -28.96 -13.14 -5.86
C PRO A 130 -28.88 -13.11 -7.40
N LYS A 131 -29.75 -12.34 -8.06
CA LYS A 131 -29.78 -12.23 -9.53
C LYS A 131 -28.54 -11.55 -10.12
N LEU A 132 -27.80 -10.79 -9.33
CA LEU A 132 -26.59 -10.08 -9.74
C LEU A 132 -25.30 -10.74 -9.25
N LEU A 133 -25.36 -12.02 -8.84
CA LEU A 133 -24.21 -12.76 -8.34
C LEU A 133 -23.15 -12.88 -9.45
N LYS A 134 -21.96 -12.32 -9.17
CA LYS A 134 -20.80 -12.37 -10.06
C LYS A 134 -19.67 -13.22 -9.51
N HIS A 135 -19.49 -13.22 -8.18
CA HIS A 135 -18.32 -13.82 -7.56
C HIS A 135 -18.75 -14.81 -6.47
N LEU A 136 -18.40 -16.08 -6.66
CA LEU A 136 -18.68 -17.15 -5.71
C LEU A 136 -17.37 -17.83 -5.29
N PHE A 137 -17.08 -17.80 -4.00
CA PHE A 137 -15.89 -18.44 -3.43
C PHE A 137 -16.28 -19.64 -2.57
N LEU A 138 -15.90 -20.83 -3.03
CA LEU A 138 -16.10 -22.13 -2.39
C LEU A 138 -14.76 -22.82 -2.13
N THR A 139 -13.69 -22.05 -1.94
CA THR A 139 -12.35 -22.54 -1.64
C THR A 139 -12.33 -23.29 -0.31
N GLN A 140 -11.66 -24.45 -0.24
CA GLN A 140 -11.53 -25.23 1.00
C GLN A 140 -12.88 -25.54 1.66
N THR A 141 -13.86 -25.97 0.88
CA THR A 141 -15.19 -26.34 1.39
C THR A 141 -15.43 -27.84 1.48
N GLY A 142 -14.48 -28.65 1.01
CA GLY A 142 -14.56 -30.12 1.03
C GLY A 142 -15.30 -30.71 -0.18
N ILE A 143 -15.60 -29.88 -1.19
CA ILE A 143 -16.28 -30.31 -2.41
C ILE A 143 -15.42 -31.35 -3.15
N SER A 144 -16.02 -32.47 -3.54
CA SER A 144 -15.38 -33.51 -4.37
C SER A 144 -15.98 -33.61 -5.76
N ASN A 145 -17.21 -33.15 -5.95
CA ASN A 145 -17.94 -33.17 -7.22
C ASN A 145 -18.61 -31.81 -7.46
N LEU A 146 -18.52 -31.31 -8.69
CA LEU A 146 -19.08 -30.01 -9.11
C LEU A 146 -20.62 -29.99 -9.12
N GLU A 147 -21.27 -31.16 -9.14
CA GLU A 147 -22.73 -31.29 -8.92
C GLU A 147 -23.16 -30.82 -7.52
N PHE A 148 -22.22 -30.57 -6.59
CA PHE A 148 -22.52 -29.94 -5.30
C PHE A 148 -23.02 -28.49 -5.45
N ILE A 149 -22.66 -27.83 -6.55
CA ILE A 149 -22.94 -26.40 -6.77
C ILE A 149 -24.30 -26.30 -7.46
N PRO A 150 -25.30 -25.63 -6.84
CA PRO A 150 -26.60 -25.45 -7.46
C PRO A 150 -26.47 -24.58 -8.69
N VAL A 151 -27.05 -25.03 -9.79
CA VAL A 151 -26.88 -24.39 -11.11
C VAL A 151 -27.84 -23.21 -11.31
N HIS A 152 -28.92 -23.17 -10.55
CA HIS A 152 -29.96 -22.16 -10.68
C HIS A 152 -29.44 -20.75 -10.36
N ASN A 153 -29.79 -19.80 -11.22
CA ASN A 153 -29.54 -18.36 -11.03
C ASN A 153 -28.05 -17.94 -11.07
N LEU A 154 -27.19 -18.72 -11.73
CA LEU A 154 -25.76 -18.41 -11.94
C LEU A 154 -25.44 -17.75 -13.30
N GLU A 155 -26.45 -17.27 -14.04
CA GLU A 155 -26.28 -16.74 -15.41
C GLU A 155 -25.30 -15.56 -15.50
N ASN A 156 -25.19 -14.76 -14.44
CA ASN A 156 -24.33 -13.58 -14.36
C ASN A 156 -22.96 -13.85 -13.72
N LEU A 157 -22.64 -15.11 -13.41
CA LEU A 157 -21.42 -15.47 -12.70
C LEU A 157 -20.19 -15.16 -13.56
N GLU A 158 -19.29 -14.34 -13.02
CA GLU A 158 -18.03 -13.94 -13.67
C GLU A 158 -16.83 -14.72 -13.11
N SER A 159 -16.85 -15.09 -11.82
CA SER A 159 -15.77 -15.86 -11.20
C SER A 159 -16.28 -16.95 -10.24
N LEU A 160 -15.74 -18.15 -10.41
CA LEU A 160 -15.99 -19.28 -9.52
C LEU A 160 -14.65 -19.80 -8.98
N HIS A 161 -14.48 -19.72 -7.66
CA HIS A 161 -13.27 -20.16 -6.97
C HIS A 161 -13.52 -21.45 -6.20
N LEU A 162 -12.81 -22.51 -6.58
CA LEU A 162 -12.98 -23.88 -6.09
C LEU A 162 -11.64 -24.45 -5.58
N GLY A 163 -10.70 -23.59 -5.22
CA GLY A 163 -9.37 -24.03 -4.82
C GLY A 163 -9.37 -24.87 -3.53
N SER A 164 -8.34 -25.67 -3.31
CA SER A 164 -8.13 -26.46 -2.07
C SER A 164 -9.31 -27.37 -1.73
N ASN A 165 -9.91 -28.00 -2.73
CA ASN A 165 -10.99 -28.97 -2.60
C ASN A 165 -10.49 -30.37 -3.01
N HIS A 166 -11.41 -31.33 -3.16
CA HIS A 166 -11.13 -32.70 -3.56
C HIS A 166 -11.60 -32.99 -5.01
N ILE A 167 -11.62 -31.97 -5.86
CA ILE A 167 -12.14 -32.07 -7.23
C ILE A 167 -11.11 -32.76 -8.12
N SER A 168 -11.53 -33.75 -8.91
CA SER A 168 -10.66 -34.49 -9.83
C SER A 168 -10.99 -34.32 -11.32
N SER A 169 -12.11 -33.67 -11.66
CA SER A 169 -12.54 -33.37 -13.03
C SER A 169 -13.14 -31.98 -13.07
N ILE A 170 -12.91 -31.29 -14.19
CA ILE A 170 -13.38 -29.90 -14.41
C ILE A 170 -14.70 -29.86 -15.18
N ASN A 171 -15.26 -31.03 -15.51
CA ASN A 171 -16.53 -31.16 -16.21
C ASN A 171 -17.65 -30.57 -15.35
N LEU A 172 -18.09 -29.36 -15.71
CA LEU A 172 -19.21 -28.69 -15.05
C LEU A 172 -20.52 -29.49 -15.25
N PRO A 173 -21.49 -29.33 -14.33
CA PRO A 173 -22.83 -29.90 -14.46
C PRO A 173 -23.52 -29.52 -15.77
N GLU A 174 -24.46 -30.36 -16.21
CA GLU A 174 -25.29 -30.03 -17.37
C GLU A 174 -26.07 -28.73 -17.10
N ASN A 175 -26.14 -27.85 -18.11
CA ASN A 175 -26.76 -26.53 -18.04
C ASN A 175 -26.05 -25.48 -17.16
N PHE A 176 -24.82 -25.74 -16.70
CA PHE A 176 -24.06 -24.70 -16.01
C PHE A 176 -23.78 -23.50 -16.94
N PRO A 177 -24.19 -22.27 -16.58
CA PRO A 177 -24.01 -21.10 -17.42
C PRO A 177 -22.53 -20.66 -17.45
N THR A 178 -21.91 -20.65 -18.63
CA THR A 178 -20.50 -20.27 -18.80
C THR A 178 -20.28 -19.01 -19.64
N GLN A 179 -21.34 -18.41 -20.20
CA GLN A 179 -21.26 -17.29 -21.14
C GLN A 179 -20.55 -16.05 -20.55
N ASN A 180 -20.83 -15.74 -19.28
CA ASN A 180 -20.25 -14.59 -18.58
C ASN A 180 -19.02 -14.95 -17.75
N LEU A 181 -18.66 -16.24 -17.68
CA LEU A 181 -17.59 -16.72 -16.82
C LEU A 181 -16.23 -16.28 -17.37
N LYS A 182 -15.46 -15.59 -16.55
CA LYS A 182 -14.11 -15.08 -16.85
C LYS A 182 -13.02 -15.77 -16.05
N VAL A 183 -13.32 -16.25 -14.85
CA VAL A 183 -12.36 -16.90 -13.97
C VAL A 183 -12.95 -18.19 -13.42
N LEU A 184 -12.21 -19.28 -13.60
CA LEU A 184 -12.52 -20.56 -12.97
C LEU A 184 -11.25 -21.10 -12.33
N ASP A 185 -11.27 -21.17 -11.00
CA ASP A 185 -10.08 -21.46 -10.21
C ASP A 185 -10.17 -22.83 -9.54
N PHE A 186 -9.32 -23.75 -9.97
CA PHE A 186 -9.17 -25.10 -9.42
C PHE A 186 -7.84 -25.29 -8.69
N GLN A 187 -7.20 -24.22 -8.23
CA GLN A 187 -5.90 -24.31 -7.55
C GLN A 187 -5.92 -25.36 -6.43
N ASN A 188 -4.86 -26.16 -6.32
CA ASN A 188 -4.67 -27.13 -5.24
C ASN A 188 -5.85 -28.13 -5.13
N ASN A 189 -6.15 -28.81 -6.22
CA ASN A 189 -7.16 -29.89 -6.27
C ASN A 189 -6.48 -31.21 -6.69
N ALA A 190 -7.26 -32.23 -7.01
CA ALA A 190 -6.79 -33.55 -7.42
C ALA A 190 -7.01 -33.82 -8.92
N ILE A 191 -6.90 -32.79 -9.77
CA ILE A 191 -7.10 -32.94 -11.22
C ILE A 191 -5.83 -33.54 -11.85
N HIS A 192 -5.95 -34.75 -12.38
CA HIS A 192 -4.84 -35.46 -13.00
C HIS A 192 -4.97 -35.63 -14.52
N TYR A 193 -6.17 -35.47 -15.07
CA TYR A 193 -6.44 -35.65 -16.50
C TYR A 193 -7.48 -34.64 -16.99
N ILE A 194 -7.29 -34.09 -18.19
CA ILE A 194 -8.24 -33.18 -18.84
C ILE A 194 -8.67 -33.78 -20.18
N SER A 195 -9.95 -34.12 -20.31
CA SER A 195 -10.55 -34.66 -21.53
C SER A 195 -11.16 -33.57 -22.43
N ARG A 196 -11.57 -33.95 -23.64
CA ARG A 196 -12.39 -33.09 -24.52
C ARG A 196 -13.76 -32.80 -23.95
N LYS A 197 -14.34 -33.74 -23.20
CA LYS A 197 -15.64 -33.56 -22.55
C LYS A 197 -15.55 -32.43 -21.50
N ASP A 198 -14.50 -32.49 -20.68
CA ASP A 198 -14.20 -31.48 -19.66
C ASP A 198 -14.15 -30.06 -20.24
N THR A 199 -13.44 -29.88 -21.37
CA THR A 199 -13.30 -28.55 -21.98
C THR A 199 -14.50 -28.15 -22.82
N HIS A 200 -15.27 -29.09 -23.37
CA HIS A 200 -16.51 -28.79 -24.10
C HIS A 200 -17.57 -28.15 -23.20
N ALA A 201 -17.62 -28.50 -21.91
CA ALA A 201 -18.47 -27.81 -20.93
C ALA A 201 -18.18 -26.29 -20.83
N LEU A 202 -17.00 -25.86 -21.26
CA LEU A 202 -16.52 -24.47 -21.23
C LEU A 202 -16.55 -23.80 -22.61
N GLU A 203 -17.32 -24.30 -23.59
CA GLU A 203 -17.29 -23.76 -24.97
C GLU A 203 -17.90 -22.36 -25.09
N GLN A 204 -18.92 -22.04 -24.29
CA GLN A 204 -19.60 -20.74 -24.37
C GLN A 204 -18.81 -19.61 -23.70
N ALA A 205 -17.82 -19.95 -22.86
CA ALA A 205 -16.98 -18.96 -22.20
C ALA A 205 -16.00 -18.32 -23.21
N THR A 206 -15.84 -17.00 -23.12
CA THR A 206 -14.87 -16.25 -23.94
C THR A 206 -13.88 -15.53 -23.03
N LYS A 207 -12.60 -15.49 -23.43
CA LYS A 207 -11.52 -14.90 -22.62
C LYS A 207 -11.45 -15.48 -21.19
N LEU A 208 -11.63 -16.78 -21.08
CA LEU A 208 -11.60 -17.50 -19.81
C LEU A 208 -10.18 -17.56 -19.25
N SER A 209 -10.07 -17.38 -17.94
CA SER A 209 -8.88 -17.64 -17.14
C SER A 209 -9.10 -18.93 -16.34
N LEU A 210 -8.27 -19.94 -16.58
CA LEU A 210 -8.28 -21.20 -15.84
C LEU A 210 -7.03 -21.30 -14.97
N ASN A 211 -7.23 -21.62 -13.69
CA ASN A 211 -6.13 -21.84 -12.75
C ASN A 211 -6.10 -23.31 -12.31
N PHE A 212 -5.05 -24.02 -12.72
CA PHE A 212 -4.77 -25.41 -12.33
C PHE A 212 -3.54 -25.52 -11.43
N ASN A 213 -3.03 -24.42 -10.88
CA ASN A 213 -1.84 -24.44 -10.03
C ASN A 213 -1.96 -25.46 -8.90
N GLY A 214 -0.91 -26.22 -8.62
CA GLY A 214 -0.94 -27.25 -7.59
C GLY A 214 -1.81 -28.47 -7.92
N ASN A 215 -2.13 -28.70 -9.20
CA ASN A 215 -2.70 -29.97 -9.66
C ASN A 215 -1.62 -30.77 -10.42
N ASP A 216 -1.49 -32.06 -10.09
CA ASP A 216 -0.55 -32.98 -10.72
C ASP A 216 -1.13 -33.55 -12.02
N ILE A 217 -1.18 -32.73 -13.08
CA ILE A 217 -1.75 -33.10 -14.37
C ILE A 217 -0.80 -34.03 -15.13
N LYS A 218 -1.23 -35.28 -15.29
CA LYS A 218 -0.49 -36.37 -15.94
C LYS A 218 -0.88 -36.58 -17.40
N GLY A 219 -1.97 -35.96 -17.85
CA GLY A 219 -2.41 -36.12 -19.22
C GLY A 219 -3.47 -35.10 -19.63
N ILE A 220 -3.41 -34.72 -20.90
CA ILE A 220 -4.42 -33.91 -21.57
C ILE A 220 -4.79 -34.64 -22.86
N GLU A 221 -6.08 -34.87 -23.08
CA GLU A 221 -6.57 -35.48 -24.31
C GLU A 221 -6.21 -34.60 -25.52
N PRO A 222 -5.60 -35.16 -26.59
CA PRO A 222 -5.25 -34.37 -27.77
C PRO A 222 -6.45 -33.61 -28.34
N GLY A 223 -6.30 -32.30 -28.49
CA GLY A 223 -7.35 -31.42 -29.01
C GLY A 223 -8.41 -30.99 -27.99
N ALA A 224 -8.25 -31.29 -26.69
CA ALA A 224 -9.10 -30.75 -25.64
C ALA A 224 -9.14 -29.20 -25.65
N PHE A 225 -8.04 -28.55 -26.01
CA PHE A 225 -7.94 -27.08 -26.04
C PHE A 225 -7.99 -26.48 -27.47
N ASN A 226 -8.32 -27.29 -28.49
CA ASN A 226 -8.35 -26.81 -29.88
C ASN A 226 -9.33 -25.65 -30.07
N SER A 227 -8.91 -24.65 -30.85
CA SER A 227 -9.77 -23.53 -31.28
C SER A 227 -10.36 -22.68 -30.14
N LYS A 228 -9.82 -22.80 -28.92
CA LYS A 228 -10.20 -21.99 -27.77
C LYS A 228 -9.21 -20.83 -27.57
N ILE A 229 -9.77 -19.68 -27.19
CA ILE A 229 -9.02 -18.46 -26.86
C ILE A 229 -9.12 -18.25 -25.35
N PHE A 230 -7.99 -18.40 -24.67
CA PHE A 230 -7.88 -18.21 -23.23
C PHE A 230 -7.20 -16.88 -22.91
N GLN A 231 -7.74 -16.21 -21.90
CA GLN A 231 -7.08 -15.04 -21.31
C GLN A 231 -5.87 -15.49 -20.50
N SER A 232 -6.04 -16.51 -19.67
CA SER A 232 -4.95 -17.06 -18.86
C SER A 232 -5.13 -18.55 -18.66
N LEU A 233 -4.03 -19.30 -18.74
CA LEU A 233 -3.96 -20.68 -18.28
C LEU A 233 -2.79 -20.80 -17.32
N LYS A 234 -3.04 -21.33 -16.12
CA LYS A 234 -2.01 -21.53 -15.10
C LYS A 234 -1.90 -23.01 -14.75
N PHE A 235 -0.70 -23.57 -14.82
CA PHE A 235 -0.39 -24.98 -14.59
C PHE A 235 0.78 -25.18 -13.64
N GLY A 236 1.12 -24.20 -12.80
CA GLY A 236 2.39 -24.32 -12.10
C GLY A 236 2.39 -25.26 -10.91
N GLY A 237 3.61 -25.70 -10.59
CA GLY A 237 3.85 -26.92 -9.81
C GLY A 237 3.55 -28.21 -10.59
N SER A 238 3.31 -28.14 -11.91
CA SER A 238 3.14 -29.33 -12.74
C SER A 238 4.49 -29.99 -13.02
N LEU A 239 4.61 -31.28 -12.67
CA LEU A 239 5.85 -32.06 -12.80
C LEU A 239 6.32 -32.32 -14.25
N ASN A 240 5.45 -32.16 -15.25
CA ASN A 240 5.81 -32.45 -16.64
C ASN A 240 5.23 -31.43 -17.64
N LEU A 241 5.99 -30.37 -17.90
CA LEU A 241 5.62 -29.34 -18.87
C LEU A 241 5.44 -29.86 -20.30
N SER A 242 6.14 -30.94 -20.69
CA SER A 242 6.02 -31.52 -22.04
C SER A 242 4.61 -32.04 -22.30
N ILE A 243 3.98 -32.64 -21.28
CA ILE A 243 2.60 -33.13 -21.35
C ILE A 243 1.63 -31.96 -21.52
N ILE A 244 1.82 -30.90 -20.74
CA ILE A 244 0.99 -29.69 -20.81
C ILE A 244 1.09 -29.06 -22.20
N LEU A 245 2.31 -28.78 -22.68
CA LEU A 245 2.53 -28.12 -23.96
C LEU A 245 2.05 -28.96 -25.16
N LYS A 246 2.18 -30.29 -25.09
CA LYS A 246 1.61 -31.19 -26.11
C LYS A 246 0.07 -31.19 -26.09
N GLY A 247 -0.54 -31.12 -24.91
CA GLY A 247 -1.99 -31.04 -24.73
C GLY A 247 -2.61 -29.72 -25.21
N LEU A 248 -1.85 -28.64 -25.12
CA LEU A 248 -2.27 -27.28 -25.48
C LEU A 248 -2.04 -26.92 -26.96
N GLN A 249 -1.61 -27.86 -27.81
CA GLN A 249 -1.41 -27.61 -29.24
C GLN A 249 -2.67 -27.03 -29.91
N ASN A 250 -2.47 -26.09 -30.84
CA ASN A 250 -3.53 -25.36 -31.56
C ASN A 250 -4.46 -24.50 -30.68
N SER A 251 -4.01 -24.10 -29.50
CA SER A 251 -4.69 -23.12 -28.66
C SER A 251 -4.13 -21.70 -28.86
N THR A 252 -4.94 -20.69 -28.53
CA THR A 252 -4.52 -19.29 -28.44
C THR A 252 -4.64 -18.83 -26.99
N ILE A 253 -3.54 -18.39 -26.40
CA ILE A 253 -3.45 -18.06 -24.98
C ILE A 253 -2.76 -16.71 -24.84
N GLN A 254 -3.38 -15.77 -24.14
CA GLN A 254 -2.72 -14.50 -23.85
C GLN A 254 -1.64 -14.67 -22.77
N SER A 255 -1.95 -15.28 -21.63
CA SER A 255 -0.98 -15.53 -20.55
C SER A 255 -0.91 -17.00 -20.15
N LEU A 256 0.26 -17.62 -20.31
CA LEU A 256 0.53 -19.00 -19.93
C LEU A 256 1.50 -19.04 -18.74
N TRP A 257 1.02 -19.43 -17.57
CA TRP A 257 1.83 -19.52 -16.37
C TRP A 257 2.21 -20.98 -16.09
N LEU A 258 3.49 -21.30 -16.24
CA LEU A 258 4.06 -22.64 -16.07
C LEU A 258 5.11 -22.68 -14.96
N GLY A 259 5.21 -21.63 -14.14
CA GLY A 259 6.20 -21.55 -13.06
C GLY A 259 6.12 -22.68 -12.05
N THR A 260 7.19 -22.88 -11.31
CA THR A 260 7.24 -23.85 -10.21
C THR A 260 7.45 -23.15 -8.87
N PHE A 261 7.50 -23.89 -7.76
CA PHE A 261 7.65 -23.34 -6.41
C PHE A 261 8.92 -23.90 -5.73
N GLU A 262 9.36 -23.31 -4.63
CA GLU A 262 10.57 -23.79 -3.92
C GLU A 262 10.39 -25.19 -3.32
N ASP A 263 9.16 -25.53 -2.92
CA ASP A 263 8.82 -26.78 -2.25
C ASP A 263 8.44 -27.90 -3.24
N THR A 264 8.61 -27.69 -4.55
CA THR A 264 8.25 -28.67 -5.58
C THR A 264 9.50 -29.24 -6.26
N ASP A 265 9.62 -30.57 -6.27
CA ASP A 265 10.60 -31.26 -7.10
C ASP A 265 10.23 -31.03 -8.59
N ASP A 266 11.17 -30.54 -9.40
CA ASP A 266 10.94 -30.28 -10.82
C ASP A 266 11.93 -31.02 -11.72
N GLN A 267 11.52 -31.23 -12.97
CA GLN A 267 12.39 -31.74 -14.01
C GLN A 267 13.14 -30.60 -14.68
N ASP A 268 14.43 -30.81 -14.92
CA ASP A 268 15.20 -29.86 -15.71
C ASP A 268 14.58 -29.62 -17.09
N LEU A 269 14.49 -28.36 -17.48
CA LEU A 269 13.97 -27.97 -18.77
C LEU A 269 15.03 -28.14 -19.86
N THR A 270 14.60 -28.69 -20.99
CA THR A 270 15.41 -28.87 -22.20
C THR A 270 14.69 -28.27 -23.41
N SER A 271 15.39 -28.11 -24.54
CA SER A 271 14.77 -27.64 -25.78
C SER A 271 13.57 -28.50 -26.21
N ALA A 272 13.64 -29.81 -25.98
CA ALA A 272 12.56 -30.75 -26.31
C ALA A 272 11.27 -30.50 -25.54
N THR A 273 11.36 -29.94 -24.32
CA THR A 273 10.19 -29.60 -23.50
C THR A 273 9.26 -28.63 -24.22
N PHE A 274 9.83 -27.72 -25.00
CA PHE A 274 9.11 -26.59 -25.61
C PHE A 274 8.58 -26.84 -27.03
N GLU A 275 8.78 -28.03 -27.61
CA GLU A 275 8.34 -28.34 -28.98
C GLU A 275 6.84 -28.10 -29.21
N GLY A 276 6.00 -28.29 -28.19
CA GLY A 276 4.56 -28.03 -28.27
C GLY A 276 4.23 -26.57 -28.59
N LEU A 277 5.06 -25.61 -28.15
CA LEU A 277 4.83 -24.17 -28.35
C LEU A 277 4.88 -23.76 -29.83
N CYS A 278 5.61 -24.50 -30.68
CA CYS A 278 5.70 -24.20 -32.10
C CYS A 278 4.33 -24.23 -32.81
N ASN A 279 3.37 -24.99 -32.26
CA ASN A 279 2.01 -25.11 -32.77
C ASN A 279 0.98 -24.35 -31.92
N MET A 280 1.43 -23.36 -31.15
CA MET A 280 0.58 -22.56 -30.27
C MET A 280 0.68 -21.07 -30.61
N SER A 281 -0.25 -20.28 -30.10
CA SER A 281 -0.14 -18.83 -30.07
C SER A 281 -0.16 -18.37 -28.62
N VAL A 282 1.01 -18.00 -28.09
CA VAL A 282 1.17 -17.52 -26.71
C VAL A 282 1.78 -16.12 -26.74
N GLU A 283 1.17 -15.17 -26.04
CA GLU A 283 1.66 -13.79 -25.94
C GLU A 283 2.62 -13.59 -24.76
N SER A 284 2.32 -14.15 -23.59
CA SER A 284 3.13 -14.04 -22.37
C SER A 284 3.31 -15.42 -21.72
N ILE A 285 4.54 -15.77 -21.35
CA ILE A 285 4.86 -17.03 -20.67
C ILE A 285 5.71 -16.78 -19.41
N ASN A 286 5.36 -17.46 -18.33
CA ASN A 286 6.15 -17.47 -17.10
C ASN A 286 6.66 -18.88 -16.80
N LEU A 287 7.97 -18.99 -16.58
CA LEU A 287 8.72 -20.21 -16.30
C LEU A 287 9.55 -20.02 -15.01
N GLN A 288 9.03 -19.26 -14.04
CA GLN A 288 9.80 -18.95 -12.84
C GLN A 288 10.21 -20.21 -12.07
N LYS A 289 11.35 -20.13 -11.37
CA LYS A 289 11.91 -21.16 -10.49
C LYS A 289 12.28 -22.48 -11.15
N HIS A 290 12.05 -22.63 -12.46
CA HIS A 290 12.51 -23.80 -13.21
C HIS A 290 14.02 -23.81 -13.36
N HIS A 291 14.61 -25.00 -13.38
CA HIS A 291 16.03 -25.17 -13.65
C HIS A 291 16.26 -25.59 -15.11
N PHE A 292 17.29 -25.03 -15.75
CA PHE A 292 17.67 -25.36 -17.13
C PHE A 292 18.98 -26.17 -17.10
N TYR A 293 18.93 -27.45 -17.50
CA TYR A 293 20.12 -28.32 -17.50
C TYR A 293 21.16 -27.93 -18.57
N ASP A 294 20.70 -27.63 -19.78
CA ASP A 294 21.57 -27.28 -20.92
C ASP A 294 20.90 -26.20 -21.78
N LEU A 295 21.04 -24.95 -21.34
CA LEU A 295 20.51 -23.80 -22.06
C LEU A 295 21.36 -23.52 -23.31
N SER A 296 20.88 -23.99 -24.46
CA SER A 296 21.49 -23.75 -25.78
C SER A 296 20.81 -22.62 -26.57
N SER A 297 21.43 -22.17 -27.65
CA SER A 297 20.86 -21.17 -28.58
C SER A 297 19.52 -21.60 -29.19
N SER A 298 19.24 -22.91 -29.25
CA SER A 298 18.03 -23.48 -29.82
C SER A 298 16.89 -23.69 -28.81
N THR A 299 17.14 -23.48 -27.51
CA THR A 299 16.17 -23.78 -26.43
C THR A 299 14.83 -23.12 -26.65
N PHE A 300 14.84 -21.89 -27.14
CA PHE A 300 13.64 -21.09 -27.31
C PHE A 300 13.20 -20.92 -28.77
N ARG A 301 13.63 -21.81 -29.67
CA ARG A 301 13.30 -21.73 -31.11
C ARG A 301 11.80 -21.60 -31.43
N CYS A 302 10.94 -22.13 -30.56
CA CYS A 302 9.48 -22.05 -30.71
C CYS A 302 8.85 -20.74 -30.20
N PHE A 303 9.61 -19.83 -29.58
CA PHE A 303 9.10 -18.63 -28.89
C PHE A 303 8.84 -17.45 -29.86
N THR A 304 8.81 -17.71 -31.16
CA THR A 304 8.77 -16.69 -32.24
C THR A 304 7.61 -15.70 -32.20
N ARG A 305 6.52 -16.00 -31.49
CA ARG A 305 5.33 -15.13 -31.35
C ARG A 305 5.23 -14.42 -29.99
N LEU A 306 6.09 -14.79 -29.05
CA LEU A 306 6.01 -14.36 -27.68
C LEU A 306 6.37 -12.88 -27.54
N GLN A 307 5.59 -12.16 -26.74
CA GLN A 307 5.85 -10.75 -26.40
C GLN A 307 6.48 -10.62 -25.02
N GLU A 308 6.13 -11.49 -24.07
CA GLU A 308 6.68 -11.44 -22.71
C GLU A 308 7.21 -12.80 -22.26
N LEU A 309 8.42 -12.80 -21.68
CA LEU A 309 9.08 -13.97 -21.11
C LEU A 309 9.54 -13.66 -19.70
N ASP A 310 9.12 -14.51 -18.76
CA ASP A 310 9.54 -14.43 -17.36
C ASP A 310 10.31 -15.70 -16.94
N LEU A 311 11.58 -15.49 -16.61
CA LEU A 311 12.56 -16.47 -16.13
C LEU A 311 13.03 -16.11 -14.71
N THR A 312 12.14 -15.54 -13.90
CA THR A 312 12.46 -15.19 -12.51
C THR A 312 12.94 -16.40 -11.73
N ALA A 313 14.06 -16.26 -11.02
CA ALA A 313 14.64 -17.32 -10.19
C ALA A 313 14.93 -18.63 -10.93
N ALA A 314 15.22 -18.58 -12.23
CA ALA A 314 15.52 -19.77 -13.05
C ALA A 314 16.97 -20.28 -12.92
N HIS A 315 17.66 -19.87 -11.85
CA HIS A 315 19.06 -20.22 -11.55
C HIS A 315 20.07 -19.91 -12.67
N LEU A 316 19.77 -18.93 -13.52
CA LEU A 316 20.59 -18.59 -14.67
C LEU A 316 21.87 -17.87 -14.23
N ASN A 317 23.02 -18.35 -14.70
CA ASN A 317 24.31 -17.65 -14.57
C ASN A 317 24.68 -16.90 -15.88
N GLY A 318 23.89 -17.06 -16.93
CA GLY A 318 24.13 -16.48 -18.25
C GLY A 318 23.16 -17.04 -19.29
N LEU A 319 23.07 -16.35 -20.42
CA LEU A 319 22.29 -16.73 -21.58
C LEU A 319 23.24 -16.92 -22.77
N PRO A 320 23.07 -17.98 -23.59
CA PRO A 320 23.90 -18.18 -24.77
C PRO A 320 23.72 -17.05 -25.79
N SER A 321 24.72 -16.85 -26.64
CA SER A 321 24.62 -15.91 -27.76
C SER A 321 23.84 -16.51 -28.92
N GLY A 322 23.16 -15.66 -29.70
CA GLY A 322 22.44 -16.08 -30.91
C GLY A 322 21.21 -16.93 -30.62
N ILE A 323 20.46 -16.61 -29.57
CA ILE A 323 19.24 -17.35 -29.21
C ILE A 323 18.20 -17.21 -30.33
N GLU A 324 17.72 -18.35 -30.83
CA GLU A 324 16.68 -18.42 -31.84
C GLU A 324 15.31 -18.13 -31.23
N GLY A 325 14.40 -17.54 -32.03
CA GLY A 325 13.00 -17.34 -31.64
C GLY A 325 12.70 -16.10 -30.81
N MET A 326 13.70 -15.28 -30.45
CA MET A 326 13.54 -14.12 -29.54
C MET A 326 13.35 -12.76 -30.22
N ASN A 327 13.25 -12.74 -31.56
CA ASN A 327 13.23 -11.49 -32.34
C ASN A 327 11.99 -10.61 -32.10
N SER A 328 10.88 -11.17 -31.60
CA SER A 328 9.62 -10.45 -31.37
C SER A 328 9.40 -10.07 -29.90
N LEU A 329 10.27 -10.51 -28.99
CA LEU A 329 10.13 -10.32 -27.56
C LEU A 329 10.21 -8.83 -27.19
N LYS A 330 9.27 -8.37 -26.37
CA LYS A 330 9.15 -6.98 -25.88
C LYS A 330 9.54 -6.86 -24.43
N LYS A 331 9.18 -7.83 -23.61
CA LYS A 331 9.45 -7.83 -22.18
C LYS A 331 10.18 -9.09 -21.75
N LEU A 332 11.27 -8.89 -21.03
CA LEU A 332 12.08 -9.97 -20.47
C LEU A 332 12.29 -9.73 -18.98
N VAL A 333 11.90 -10.70 -18.17
CA VAL A 333 12.09 -10.69 -16.73
C VAL A 333 13.11 -11.77 -16.36
N LEU A 334 14.24 -11.33 -15.81
CA LEU A 334 15.36 -12.16 -15.35
C LEU A 334 15.64 -11.93 -13.85
N ASN A 335 14.63 -11.53 -13.09
CA ASN A 335 14.76 -11.24 -11.66
C ASN A 335 15.29 -12.46 -10.89
N ALA A 336 15.98 -12.22 -9.77
CA ALA A 336 16.42 -13.28 -8.86
C ALA A 336 17.26 -14.40 -9.49
N ASN A 337 18.03 -14.08 -10.55
CA ASN A 337 19.01 -14.98 -11.14
C ASN A 337 20.42 -14.72 -10.57
N ASN A 338 21.44 -15.39 -11.13
CA ASN A 338 22.78 -15.49 -10.56
C ASN A 338 23.85 -14.89 -11.49
N PHE A 339 23.55 -13.79 -12.19
CA PHE A 339 24.52 -13.17 -13.10
C PHE A 339 25.63 -12.46 -12.31
N ASP A 340 26.89 -12.69 -12.69
CA ASP A 340 28.01 -11.93 -12.15
C ASP A 340 28.20 -10.61 -12.92
N GLN A 341 27.94 -10.64 -14.24
CA GLN A 341 28.04 -9.49 -15.12
C GLN A 341 26.83 -9.36 -16.04
N LEU A 342 26.39 -8.13 -16.28
CA LEU A 342 25.25 -7.83 -17.15
C LEU A 342 25.45 -8.34 -18.59
N CYS A 343 26.68 -8.38 -19.09
CA CYS A 343 26.99 -8.91 -20.43
C CYS A 343 26.65 -10.40 -20.59
N GLN A 344 26.54 -11.15 -19.48
CA GLN A 344 26.18 -12.57 -19.51
C GLN A 344 24.73 -12.80 -19.98
N ILE A 345 23.87 -11.77 -20.03
CA ILE A 345 22.52 -11.92 -20.59
C ILE A 345 22.51 -11.98 -22.12
N SER A 346 23.64 -11.74 -22.80
CA SER A 346 23.72 -11.78 -24.27
C SER A 346 22.64 -10.91 -24.95
N ALA A 347 22.54 -9.63 -24.55
CA ALA A 347 21.46 -8.71 -24.94
C ALA A 347 21.19 -8.60 -26.46
N ALA A 348 22.21 -8.85 -27.28
CA ALA A 348 22.07 -8.89 -28.75
C ALA A 348 21.03 -9.90 -29.25
N SER A 349 20.67 -10.90 -28.44
CA SER A 349 19.63 -11.89 -28.75
C SER A 349 18.19 -11.33 -28.67
N PHE A 350 18.00 -10.12 -28.13
CA PHE A 350 16.68 -9.52 -27.86
C PHE A 350 16.52 -8.12 -28.52
N PRO A 351 16.64 -8.00 -29.85
CA PRO A 351 16.70 -6.68 -30.52
C PRO A 351 15.41 -5.85 -30.42
N SER A 352 14.27 -6.50 -30.17
CA SER A 352 12.94 -5.87 -30.08
C SER A 352 12.55 -5.41 -28.68
N LEU A 353 13.40 -5.65 -27.69
CA LEU A 353 13.06 -5.50 -26.28
C LEU A 353 12.78 -4.03 -25.92
N SER A 354 11.65 -3.80 -25.27
CA SER A 354 11.25 -2.51 -24.68
C SER A 354 11.38 -2.50 -23.16
N ASP A 355 11.26 -3.66 -22.51
CA ASP A 355 11.23 -3.76 -21.05
C ASP A 355 12.18 -4.88 -20.58
N LEU A 356 13.15 -4.53 -19.73
CA LEU A 356 14.09 -5.46 -19.12
C LEU A 356 14.09 -5.32 -17.60
N TYR A 357 13.84 -6.42 -16.91
CA TYR A 357 13.85 -6.48 -15.44
C TYR A 357 14.90 -7.51 -14.98
N ILE A 358 15.88 -7.05 -14.20
CA ILE A 358 16.91 -7.88 -13.55
C ILE A 358 17.04 -7.40 -12.10
N LYS A 359 15.91 -7.43 -11.40
CA LYS A 359 15.79 -7.06 -10.00
C LYS A 359 16.21 -8.22 -9.09
N GLY A 360 16.86 -7.92 -7.98
CA GLY A 360 17.09 -8.92 -6.93
C GLY A 360 18.12 -9.96 -7.33
N ASN A 361 19.12 -9.62 -8.16
CA ASN A 361 20.11 -10.60 -8.60
C ASN A 361 20.84 -11.17 -7.38
N MET A 362 20.90 -12.51 -7.28
CA MET A 362 21.35 -13.23 -6.10
C MET A 362 22.87 -13.10 -5.84
N ARG A 363 23.60 -12.63 -6.84
CA ARG A 363 25.01 -12.26 -6.74
C ARG A 363 25.16 -10.76 -6.94
N LYS A 364 26.28 -10.21 -6.49
CA LYS A 364 26.67 -8.86 -6.85
C LYS A 364 26.76 -8.72 -8.38
N LEU A 365 25.96 -7.82 -8.95
CA LEU A 365 25.90 -7.62 -10.39
C LEU A 365 26.84 -6.50 -10.84
N ASP A 366 27.84 -6.83 -11.64
CA ASP A 366 28.65 -5.83 -12.34
C ASP A 366 27.97 -5.45 -13.67
N LEU A 367 27.69 -4.15 -13.84
CA LEU A 367 27.06 -3.62 -15.05
C LEU A 367 27.92 -3.77 -16.31
N GLY A 368 29.24 -3.91 -16.14
CA GLY A 368 30.20 -3.94 -17.23
C GLY A 368 30.13 -2.67 -18.10
N THR A 369 30.67 -2.75 -19.31
CA THR A 369 30.66 -1.63 -20.27
C THR A 369 29.94 -2.06 -21.53
N ARG A 370 28.97 -1.25 -21.99
CA ARG A 370 28.22 -1.47 -23.24
C ARG A 370 27.46 -2.81 -23.32
N CYS A 371 27.15 -3.45 -22.19
CA CYS A 371 26.46 -4.74 -22.19
C CYS A 371 25.06 -4.68 -22.82
N LEU A 372 24.38 -3.53 -22.74
CA LEU A 372 23.04 -3.32 -23.29
C LEU A 372 23.01 -2.50 -24.59
N GLU A 373 24.17 -2.22 -25.21
CA GLU A 373 24.25 -1.24 -26.32
C GLU A 373 23.39 -1.58 -27.56
N LYS A 374 23.01 -2.85 -27.71
CA LYS A 374 22.19 -3.37 -28.81
C LYS A 374 20.68 -3.22 -28.58
N LEU A 375 20.25 -2.89 -27.36
CA LEU A 375 18.85 -2.73 -26.99
C LEU A 375 18.35 -1.32 -27.30
N GLU A 376 18.36 -0.95 -28.57
CA GLU A 376 18.05 0.43 -29.01
C GLU A 376 16.60 0.82 -28.73
N ASN A 377 15.69 -0.15 -28.61
CA ASN A 377 14.27 0.06 -28.35
C ASN A 377 13.91 0.06 -26.86
N LEU A 378 14.89 -0.11 -25.97
CA LEU A 378 14.63 -0.26 -24.54
C LEU A 378 14.06 1.03 -23.94
N GLN A 379 12.89 0.91 -23.31
CA GLN A 379 12.15 1.99 -22.67
C GLN A 379 12.18 1.87 -21.15
N LYS A 380 12.18 0.64 -20.61
CA LYS A 380 12.20 0.39 -19.17
C LYS A 380 13.32 -0.57 -18.78
N LEU A 381 14.11 -0.15 -17.80
CA LEU A 381 15.19 -0.94 -17.22
C LEU A 381 15.08 -0.92 -15.70
N ASP A 382 14.88 -2.09 -15.10
CA ASP A 382 14.91 -2.30 -13.66
C ASP A 382 16.11 -3.16 -13.27
N LEU A 383 17.02 -2.57 -12.51
CA LEU A 383 18.24 -3.16 -11.97
C LEU A 383 18.29 -3.00 -10.44
N SER A 384 17.14 -2.86 -9.79
CA SER A 384 17.07 -2.66 -8.34
C SER A 384 17.45 -3.91 -7.55
N HIS A 385 17.91 -3.73 -6.30
CA HIS A 385 18.27 -4.83 -5.40
C HIS A 385 19.31 -5.81 -5.99
N SER A 386 20.33 -5.32 -6.70
CA SER A 386 21.31 -6.18 -7.39
C SER A 386 22.75 -5.92 -6.92
N ASP A 387 22.91 -5.29 -5.75
CA ASP A 387 24.18 -4.94 -5.11
C ASP A 387 25.18 -4.25 -6.06
N ILE A 388 24.67 -3.47 -7.03
CA ILE A 388 25.49 -2.83 -8.05
C ILE A 388 26.34 -1.75 -7.41
N GLU A 389 27.66 -1.82 -7.62
CA GLU A 389 28.62 -0.80 -7.19
C GLU A 389 29.38 -0.30 -8.41
N ALA A 390 29.50 1.02 -8.57
CA ALA A 390 30.26 1.62 -9.66
C ALA A 390 30.89 2.94 -9.21
N SER A 391 32.21 3.08 -9.41
CA SER A 391 32.93 4.32 -9.10
C SER A 391 32.66 5.45 -10.10
N ASP A 392 32.29 5.11 -11.33
CA ASP A 392 31.90 6.03 -12.41
C ASP A 392 30.69 5.45 -13.14
N CYS A 393 29.53 6.08 -12.93
CA CYS A 393 28.25 5.70 -13.52
C CYS A 393 27.59 6.93 -14.16
N CYS A 394 26.81 6.80 -15.23
CA CYS A 394 26.33 5.56 -15.84
C CYS A 394 26.54 5.51 -17.36
N ASN A 395 27.33 6.44 -17.90
CA ASN A 395 27.47 6.65 -19.33
C ASN A 395 28.13 5.48 -20.09
N LEU A 396 29.04 4.74 -19.45
CA LEU A 396 29.66 3.56 -20.07
C LEU A 396 28.76 2.33 -20.00
N GLN A 397 28.03 2.20 -18.91
CA GLN A 397 27.13 1.09 -18.57
C GLN A 397 25.85 1.14 -19.43
N LEU A 398 25.26 2.33 -19.57
CA LEU A 398 23.98 2.59 -20.27
C LEU A 398 24.16 3.08 -21.71
N LYS A 399 25.30 2.76 -22.32
CA LYS A 399 25.64 3.24 -23.66
C LYS A 399 24.52 2.95 -24.67
N ASN A 400 24.15 3.96 -25.47
CA ASN A 400 23.18 3.86 -26.57
C ASN A 400 21.71 3.60 -26.16
N LEU A 401 21.34 3.69 -24.88
CA LEU A 401 19.95 3.53 -24.42
C LEU A 401 19.13 4.82 -24.58
N ARG A 402 19.01 5.28 -25.83
CA ARG A 402 18.48 6.62 -26.17
C ARG A 402 16.97 6.77 -25.99
N HIS A 403 16.23 5.66 -26.00
CA HIS A 403 14.78 5.63 -25.82
C HIS A 403 14.36 5.28 -24.39
N LEU A 404 15.31 5.17 -23.46
CA LEU A 404 15.03 4.79 -22.09
C LEU A 404 14.23 5.91 -21.39
N GLN A 405 13.07 5.53 -20.86
CA GLN A 405 12.11 6.42 -20.17
C GLN A 405 12.04 6.12 -18.67
N TYR A 406 12.23 4.87 -18.28
CA TYR A 406 12.19 4.41 -16.90
C TYR A 406 13.51 3.71 -16.56
N LEU A 407 14.20 4.21 -15.54
CA LEU A 407 15.40 3.58 -14.99
C LEU A 407 15.26 3.42 -13.48
N ASN A 408 15.36 2.19 -13.00
CA ASN A 408 15.40 1.88 -11.59
C ASN A 408 16.74 1.27 -11.20
N LEU A 409 17.47 1.99 -10.35
CA LEU A 409 18.75 1.62 -9.75
C LEU A 409 18.67 1.69 -8.20
N SER A 410 17.46 1.62 -7.64
CA SER A 410 17.23 1.64 -6.19
C SER A 410 17.79 0.39 -5.48
N TYR A 411 18.07 0.51 -4.19
CA TYR A 411 18.60 -0.56 -3.34
C TYR A 411 19.86 -1.21 -3.94
N ASN A 412 20.84 -0.38 -4.30
CA ASN A 412 22.15 -0.83 -4.76
C ASN A 412 23.26 -0.25 -3.85
N GLU A 413 24.49 -0.69 -4.11
CA GLU A 413 25.69 -0.22 -3.42
C GLU A 413 26.11 1.19 -3.92
N PRO A 414 27.12 1.84 -3.32
CA PRO A 414 27.48 3.20 -3.68
C PRO A 414 27.77 3.41 -5.18
N LEU A 415 27.16 4.45 -5.75
CA LEU A 415 27.34 4.88 -7.14
C LEU A 415 28.02 6.24 -7.21
N GLY A 416 29.17 6.31 -7.87
CA GLY A 416 29.84 7.56 -8.23
C GLY A 416 29.23 8.19 -9.48
N LEU A 417 28.75 9.43 -9.35
CA LEU A 417 28.13 10.15 -10.46
C LEU A 417 28.95 11.40 -10.81
N GLU A 418 29.36 11.48 -12.08
CA GLU A 418 29.98 12.67 -12.67
C GLU A 418 28.93 13.60 -13.29
N ASP A 419 29.36 14.75 -13.81
CA ASP A 419 28.50 15.65 -14.57
C ASP A 419 27.84 14.93 -15.76
N GLN A 420 26.53 15.12 -15.91
CA GLN A 420 25.75 14.47 -16.97
C GLN A 420 25.90 12.92 -16.96
N ALA A 421 25.81 12.32 -15.77
CA ALA A 421 25.93 10.88 -15.53
C ALA A 421 24.98 10.01 -16.39
N PHE A 422 23.89 10.59 -16.90
CA PHE A 422 22.85 9.92 -17.68
C PHE A 422 22.71 10.45 -19.12
N LYS A 423 23.79 10.99 -19.72
CA LYS A 423 23.74 11.60 -21.08
C LYS A 423 23.31 10.64 -22.18
N GLU A 424 23.51 9.34 -21.98
CA GLU A 424 23.12 8.29 -22.93
C GLU A 424 21.61 8.00 -22.91
N CYS A 425 20.89 8.51 -21.90
CA CYS A 425 19.45 8.30 -21.69
C CYS A 425 18.68 9.64 -21.64
N PRO A 426 18.70 10.45 -22.71
CA PRO A 426 18.12 11.80 -22.69
C PRO A 426 16.58 11.82 -22.64
N GLN A 427 15.92 10.68 -22.87
CA GLN A 427 14.45 10.53 -22.84
C GLN A 427 13.89 10.08 -21.49
N LEU A 428 14.72 10.02 -20.44
CA LEU A 428 14.28 9.59 -19.12
C LEU A 428 13.14 10.48 -18.60
N GLU A 429 12.05 9.84 -18.19
CA GLU A 429 10.90 10.46 -17.52
C GLU A 429 10.84 10.09 -16.02
N LEU A 430 11.35 8.91 -15.65
CA LEU A 430 11.43 8.44 -14.27
C LEU A 430 12.82 7.85 -13.99
N LEU A 431 13.44 8.36 -12.92
CA LEU A 431 14.69 7.84 -12.38
C LEU A 431 14.52 7.53 -10.90
N ASP A 432 14.68 6.27 -10.54
CA ASP A 432 14.66 5.80 -9.16
C ASP A 432 16.04 5.35 -8.70
N LEU A 433 16.55 6.01 -7.67
CA LEU A 433 17.83 5.74 -7.01
C LEU A 433 17.66 5.54 -5.50
N ALA A 434 16.42 5.33 -5.03
CA ALA A 434 16.14 5.23 -3.62
C ALA A 434 16.99 4.16 -2.93
N PHE A 435 17.46 4.43 -1.72
CA PHE A 435 18.30 3.53 -0.94
C PHE A 435 19.62 3.13 -1.62
N THR A 436 20.09 3.94 -2.58
CA THR A 436 21.40 3.80 -3.20
C THR A 436 22.25 5.03 -2.86
N HIS A 437 23.40 4.82 -2.19
CA HIS A 437 24.27 5.92 -1.79
C HIS A 437 24.91 6.58 -3.02
N LEU A 438 24.70 7.89 -3.21
CA LEU A 438 25.25 8.62 -4.35
C LEU A 438 26.48 9.44 -3.97
N LEU A 439 27.63 9.08 -4.55
CA LEU A 439 28.89 9.80 -4.38
C LEU A 439 29.00 10.90 -5.44
N VAL A 440 28.49 12.09 -5.11
CA VAL A 440 28.53 13.28 -5.98
C VAL A 440 29.45 14.33 -5.37
N LYS A 441 30.48 14.75 -6.11
CA LYS A 441 31.39 15.82 -5.66
C LYS A 441 30.77 17.18 -5.98
N ALA A 442 30.64 18.08 -5.00
CA ALA A 442 30.28 19.46 -5.30
C ALA A 442 31.39 20.14 -6.15
N PRO A 443 31.06 20.94 -7.17
CA PRO A 443 29.72 21.41 -7.58
C PRO A 443 29.13 20.64 -8.79
N HIS A 444 29.31 19.32 -8.89
CA HIS A 444 28.81 18.55 -10.04
C HIS A 444 27.27 18.52 -10.12
N SER A 445 26.77 18.39 -11.35
CA SER A 445 25.36 18.35 -11.77
C SER A 445 25.08 17.03 -12.52
N PRO A 446 24.92 15.90 -11.81
CA PRO A 446 24.83 14.58 -12.44
C PRO A 446 23.58 14.39 -13.30
N PHE A 447 22.48 15.08 -12.97
CA PHE A 447 21.21 15.00 -13.69
C PHE A 447 21.06 16.04 -14.81
N GLN A 448 22.13 16.77 -15.13
CA GLN A 448 22.07 17.81 -16.15
C GLN A 448 21.67 17.23 -17.51
N ASN A 449 20.85 17.98 -18.24
CA ASN A 449 20.26 17.65 -19.55
C ASN A 449 19.16 16.57 -19.56
N LEU A 450 18.71 16.10 -18.40
CA LEU A 450 17.49 15.27 -18.30
C LEU A 450 16.24 16.14 -18.36
N HIS A 451 16.00 16.74 -19.54
CA HIS A 451 14.96 17.75 -19.72
C HIS A 451 13.54 17.20 -19.63
N LEU A 452 13.34 15.90 -19.88
CA LEU A 452 12.04 15.23 -19.84
C LEU A 452 11.75 14.54 -18.51
N LEU A 453 12.69 14.58 -17.55
CA LEU A 453 12.56 13.89 -16.29
C LEU A 453 11.44 14.51 -15.45
N ARG A 454 10.44 13.70 -15.09
CA ARG A 454 9.26 14.12 -14.31
C ARG A 454 9.31 13.60 -12.89
N VAL A 455 9.84 12.40 -12.68
CA VAL A 455 9.91 11.74 -11.37
C VAL A 455 11.35 11.40 -11.04
N LEU A 456 11.83 11.91 -9.92
CA LEU A 456 13.15 11.63 -9.38
C LEU A 456 13.04 11.20 -7.92
N ASN A 457 13.39 9.95 -7.66
CA ASN A 457 13.41 9.40 -6.30
C ASN A 457 14.85 9.25 -5.81
N LEU A 458 15.22 10.03 -4.80
CA LEU A 458 16.52 10.03 -4.15
C LEU A 458 16.38 9.74 -2.64
N SER A 459 15.32 9.03 -2.26
CA SER A 459 15.06 8.68 -0.86
C SER A 459 16.23 7.89 -0.29
N HIS A 460 16.73 8.25 0.88
CA HIS A 460 17.86 7.59 1.58
C HIS A 460 19.14 7.45 0.73
N CYS A 461 19.46 8.44 -0.11
CA CYS A 461 20.67 8.46 -0.95
C CYS A 461 21.93 9.05 -0.28
N LEU A 462 21.82 9.54 0.96
CA LEU A 462 22.91 10.18 1.71
C LEU A 462 23.55 11.37 0.95
N LEU A 463 22.72 12.19 0.31
CA LEU A 463 23.17 13.30 -0.53
C LEU A 463 23.89 14.40 0.27
N ASP A 464 24.89 15.03 -0.35
CA ASP A 464 25.38 16.34 0.07
C ASP A 464 24.40 17.43 -0.39
N THR A 465 23.44 17.75 0.48
CA THR A 465 22.40 18.77 0.23
C THR A 465 22.94 20.21 0.18
N SER A 466 24.22 20.44 0.50
CA SER A 466 24.85 21.75 0.35
C SER A 466 25.18 22.09 -1.11
N ASN A 467 25.24 21.08 -1.99
CA ASN A 467 25.48 21.27 -3.42
C ASN A 467 24.26 21.87 -4.13
N GLN A 468 24.27 23.19 -4.33
CA GLN A 468 23.20 23.93 -5.00
C GLN A 468 23.00 23.54 -6.48
N HIS A 469 23.99 22.89 -7.10
CA HIS A 469 23.95 22.48 -8.50
C HIS A 469 23.43 21.04 -8.69
N LEU A 470 23.18 20.31 -7.60
CA LEU A 470 22.82 18.89 -7.65
C LEU A 470 21.64 18.61 -8.60
N LEU A 471 20.59 19.43 -8.55
CA LEU A 471 19.36 19.28 -9.35
C LEU A 471 19.34 20.16 -10.62
N ALA A 472 20.47 20.75 -11.01
CA ALA A 472 20.51 21.64 -12.16
C ALA A 472 20.18 20.90 -13.47
N GLY A 473 19.37 21.54 -14.32
CA GLY A 473 19.01 21.03 -15.65
C GLY A 473 17.69 20.25 -15.72
N LEU A 474 17.07 19.97 -14.56
CA LEU A 474 15.79 19.26 -14.41
C LEU A 474 14.59 20.19 -14.64
N ARG A 475 14.33 20.55 -15.89
CA ARG A 475 13.34 21.59 -16.25
C ARG A 475 11.88 21.16 -16.08
N ASP A 476 11.56 19.90 -16.36
CA ASP A 476 10.19 19.37 -16.32
C ASP A 476 9.92 18.49 -15.09
N LEU A 477 10.76 18.59 -14.05
CA LEU A 477 10.64 17.78 -12.84
C LEU A 477 9.37 18.14 -12.06
N ARG A 478 8.52 17.15 -11.80
CA ARG A 478 7.23 17.32 -11.11
C ARG A 478 7.20 16.64 -9.76
N HIS A 479 7.85 15.49 -9.61
CA HIS A 479 7.89 14.71 -8.39
C HIS A 479 9.33 14.54 -7.96
N LEU A 480 9.66 15.06 -6.78
CA LEU A 480 10.96 14.87 -6.15
C LEU A 480 10.79 14.26 -4.76
N ASN A 481 11.41 13.10 -4.55
CA ASN A 481 11.50 12.47 -3.25
C ASN A 481 12.93 12.57 -2.70
N LEU A 482 13.09 13.30 -1.59
CA LEU A 482 14.34 13.48 -0.85
C LEU A 482 14.27 12.89 0.56
N GLN A 483 13.26 12.06 0.86
CA GLN A 483 13.08 11.45 2.17
C GLN A 483 14.38 10.85 2.71
N GLY A 484 14.65 11.00 4.00
CA GLY A 484 15.83 10.39 4.63
C GLY A 484 17.17 11.07 4.32
N ASN A 485 17.22 12.10 3.48
CA ASN A 485 18.44 12.88 3.28
C ASN A 485 18.57 13.96 4.36
N SER A 486 19.78 14.14 4.89
CA SER A 486 20.04 15.15 5.92
C SER A 486 20.37 16.51 5.29
N PHE A 487 19.83 17.57 5.88
CA PHE A 487 20.19 18.95 5.56
C PHE A 487 21.24 19.48 6.52
N GLN A 488 22.15 20.31 6.01
CA GLN A 488 23.17 20.96 6.84
C GLN A 488 22.51 21.71 8.00
N ASP A 489 23.01 21.49 9.22
CA ASP A 489 22.49 22.04 10.47
C ASP A 489 20.99 21.76 10.73
N GLY A 490 20.40 20.78 10.03
CA GLY A 490 18.97 20.48 10.11
C GLY A 490 18.08 21.60 9.57
N SER A 491 18.58 22.46 8.67
CA SER A 491 17.83 23.62 8.19
C SER A 491 17.85 23.76 6.67
N ILE A 492 16.69 24.09 6.09
CA ILE A 492 16.61 24.50 4.68
C ILE A 492 16.74 26.01 4.63
N SER A 493 17.90 26.49 4.19
CA SER A 493 18.17 27.93 4.05
C SER A 493 17.49 28.53 2.81
N LYS A 494 17.45 29.86 2.71
CA LYS A 494 16.96 30.58 1.53
C LYS A 494 17.64 30.13 0.23
N THR A 495 18.95 29.95 0.24
CA THR A 495 19.73 29.49 -0.93
C THR A 495 19.96 27.99 -0.81
N ASN A 496 19.12 27.20 -1.46
CA ASN A 496 19.12 25.76 -1.38
C ASN A 496 18.99 25.11 -2.77
N LEU A 497 19.20 23.79 -2.84
CA LEU A 497 19.17 23.01 -4.08
C LEU A 497 17.81 23.02 -4.82
N LEU A 498 16.71 23.28 -4.10
CA LEU A 498 15.34 23.27 -4.64
C LEU A 498 15.04 24.51 -5.51
N GLN A 499 15.86 25.57 -5.43
CA GLN A 499 15.67 26.80 -6.20
C GLN A 499 15.77 26.59 -7.71
N THR A 500 16.35 25.47 -8.16
CA THR A 500 16.55 25.14 -9.58
C THR A 500 15.38 24.36 -10.19
N VAL A 501 14.41 23.89 -9.39
CA VAL A 501 13.34 22.97 -9.79
C VAL A 501 11.95 23.58 -9.58
N GLY A 502 11.71 24.73 -10.21
CA GLY A 502 10.45 25.48 -10.04
C GLY A 502 9.19 24.85 -10.64
N SER A 503 9.32 23.77 -11.41
CA SER A 503 8.21 23.02 -11.99
C SER A 503 7.60 21.96 -11.06
N LEU A 504 8.17 21.77 -9.86
CA LEU A 504 7.73 20.75 -8.91
C LEU A 504 6.26 20.88 -8.52
N GLU A 505 5.58 19.74 -8.48
CA GLU A 505 4.19 19.53 -8.04
C GLU A 505 4.18 18.76 -6.71
N ILE A 506 5.01 17.72 -6.58
CA ILE A 506 5.12 16.83 -5.42
C ILE A 506 6.54 16.92 -4.86
N LEU A 507 6.66 17.28 -3.58
CA LEU A 507 7.92 17.33 -2.86
C LEU A 507 7.81 16.54 -1.55
N ILE A 508 8.65 15.52 -1.40
CA ILE A 508 8.75 14.70 -0.19
C ILE A 508 10.08 14.99 0.49
N LEU A 509 9.99 15.48 1.72
CA LEU A 509 11.09 15.86 2.62
C LEU A 509 10.90 15.20 4.00
N SER A 510 10.24 14.05 4.05
CA SER A 510 9.99 13.34 5.30
C SER A 510 11.27 12.69 5.84
N SER A 511 11.39 12.54 7.16
CA SER A 511 12.58 11.91 7.79
C SER A 511 13.92 12.57 7.41
N CYS A 512 13.94 13.87 7.15
CA CYS A 512 15.15 14.62 6.74
C CYS A 512 15.92 15.24 7.92
N ASN A 513 15.54 14.92 9.16
CA ASN A 513 16.06 15.51 10.39
C ASN A 513 15.96 17.06 10.43
N LEU A 514 14.89 17.61 9.84
CA LEU A 514 14.69 19.06 9.78
C LEU A 514 14.26 19.63 11.13
N LEU A 515 14.95 20.67 11.58
CA LEU A 515 14.65 21.48 12.76
C LEU A 515 13.92 22.78 12.38
N SER A 516 14.27 23.36 11.24
CA SER A 516 13.70 24.63 10.77
C SER A 516 13.71 24.75 9.24
N ILE A 517 12.84 25.60 8.72
CA ILE A 517 12.77 25.96 7.30
C ILE A 517 12.76 27.49 7.22
N ASP A 518 13.66 28.07 6.43
CA ASP A 518 13.65 29.52 6.19
C ASP A 518 12.35 29.94 5.48
N GLN A 519 11.78 31.07 5.87
CA GLN A 519 10.52 31.58 5.30
C GLN A 519 10.56 31.73 3.76
N GLN A 520 11.75 31.91 3.17
CA GLN A 520 11.94 32.05 1.71
C GLN A 520 12.43 30.75 1.02
N ALA A 521 12.59 29.66 1.76
CA ALA A 521 13.16 28.41 1.24
C ALA A 521 12.38 27.83 0.06
N PHE A 522 11.05 28.00 0.03
CA PHE A 522 10.16 27.45 -0.99
C PHE A 522 9.61 28.49 -1.99
N HIS A 523 10.12 29.73 -2.00
CA HIS A 523 9.61 30.78 -2.89
C HIS A 523 9.70 30.44 -4.40
N GLY A 524 10.66 29.61 -4.79
CA GLY A 524 10.81 29.14 -6.18
C GLY A 524 9.82 28.04 -6.59
N LEU A 525 9.07 27.47 -5.64
CA LEU A 525 8.25 26.26 -5.82
C LEU A 525 6.76 26.59 -6.02
N GLY A 526 6.46 27.41 -7.02
CA GLY A 526 5.11 27.95 -7.22
C GLY A 526 4.03 26.94 -7.64
N ASN A 527 4.42 25.75 -8.12
CA ASN A 527 3.50 24.73 -8.64
C ASN A 527 3.22 23.59 -7.65
N VAL A 528 3.84 23.61 -6.46
CA VAL A 528 3.71 22.51 -5.50
C VAL A 528 2.26 22.41 -5.04
N ASN A 529 1.70 21.20 -5.15
CA ASN A 529 0.36 20.84 -4.69
C ASN A 529 0.38 19.72 -3.63
N HIS A 530 1.52 19.07 -3.41
CA HIS A 530 1.73 18.06 -2.39
C HIS A 530 3.09 18.27 -1.73
N LEU A 531 3.09 18.55 -0.43
CA LEU A 531 4.29 18.75 0.38
C LEU A 531 4.24 17.83 1.60
N ASP A 532 5.18 16.90 1.66
CA ASP A 532 5.36 16.02 2.82
C ASP A 532 6.60 16.44 3.62
N LEU A 533 6.36 16.90 4.85
CA LEU A 533 7.36 17.29 5.84
C LEU A 533 7.27 16.41 7.10
N SER A 534 6.61 15.26 7.00
CA SER A 534 6.38 14.38 8.14
C SER A 534 7.67 13.77 8.71
N HIS A 535 7.62 13.28 9.95
CA HIS A 535 8.76 12.63 10.60
C HIS A 535 10.02 13.51 10.66
N ASN A 536 9.85 14.81 10.90
CA ASN A 536 10.93 15.74 11.17
C ASN A 536 10.85 16.24 12.62
N SER A 537 11.59 17.30 12.94
CA SER A 537 11.59 17.94 14.27
C SER A 537 11.14 19.40 14.16
N LEU A 538 10.27 19.70 13.19
CA LEU A 538 9.75 21.05 12.93
C LEU A 538 8.86 21.52 14.08
N THR A 539 8.82 22.84 14.25
CA THR A 539 7.94 23.53 15.21
C THR A 539 6.88 24.35 14.47
N GLY A 540 5.93 24.94 15.20
CA GLY A 540 4.86 25.75 14.60
C GLY A 540 5.38 26.88 13.70
N ASP A 541 6.54 27.45 14.02
CA ASP A 541 7.16 28.54 13.25
C ASP A 541 7.57 28.12 11.83
N SER A 542 7.75 26.82 11.56
CA SER A 542 8.10 26.33 10.21
C SER A 542 6.97 26.50 9.19
N ILE A 543 5.75 26.77 9.65
CA ILE A 543 4.58 27.05 8.79
C ILE A 543 4.75 28.38 8.03
N ASP A 544 5.61 29.31 8.50
CA ASP A 544 5.87 30.57 7.80
C ASP A 544 6.42 30.38 6.38
N ALA A 545 7.19 29.32 6.14
CA ALA A 545 7.71 28.97 4.82
C ALA A 545 6.61 28.61 3.80
N LEU A 546 5.38 28.38 4.27
CA LEU A 546 4.23 27.94 3.48
C LEU A 546 3.32 29.10 3.06
N ASN A 547 3.59 30.34 3.50
CA ASN A 547 2.72 31.50 3.30
C ASN A 547 2.39 31.80 1.81
N HIS A 548 3.24 31.34 0.89
CA HIS A 548 3.06 31.52 -0.56
C HIS A 548 2.32 30.36 -1.25
N LEU A 549 2.23 29.19 -0.60
CA LEU A 549 1.61 27.99 -1.15
C LEU A 549 0.11 27.96 -0.82
N LYS A 550 -0.70 27.53 -1.78
CA LYS A 550 -2.17 27.54 -1.68
C LYS A 550 -2.77 26.27 -2.24
N GLY A 551 -3.79 25.74 -1.55
CA GLY A 551 -4.55 24.59 -1.99
C GLY A 551 -3.78 23.27 -1.96
N ILE A 552 -2.67 23.20 -1.23
CA ILE A 552 -1.81 22.02 -1.24
C ILE A 552 -2.31 20.95 -0.25
N TYR A 553 -1.97 19.69 -0.52
CA TYR A 553 -1.87 18.66 0.50
C TYR A 553 -0.60 18.90 1.31
N LEU A 554 -0.74 19.06 2.62
CA LEU A 554 0.34 19.37 3.54
C LEU A 554 0.41 18.30 4.64
N ASN A 555 1.46 17.50 4.63
CA ASN A 555 1.72 16.54 5.69
C ASN A 555 2.77 17.08 6.68
N LEU A 556 2.34 17.36 7.90
CA LEU A 556 3.17 17.78 9.03
C LEU A 556 3.15 16.74 10.17
N ALA A 557 2.69 15.51 9.90
CA ALA A 557 2.59 14.45 10.89
C ALA A 557 3.95 14.13 11.53
N SER A 558 3.93 13.66 12.78
CA SER A 558 5.15 13.23 13.48
C SER A 558 6.26 14.29 13.52
N ASN A 559 5.91 15.53 13.88
CA ASN A 559 6.84 16.64 14.11
C ASN A 559 6.85 17.05 15.60
N ASN A 560 7.52 18.16 15.95
CA ASN A 560 7.54 18.73 17.29
C ASN A 560 6.64 19.97 17.41
N ILE A 561 5.51 19.99 16.70
CA ILE A 561 4.57 21.11 16.73
C ILE A 561 3.79 21.06 18.05
N ARG A 562 4.02 22.06 18.91
CA ARG A 562 3.33 22.22 20.19
C ARG A 562 2.23 23.26 20.12
N ILE A 563 2.60 24.47 19.69
CA ILE A 563 1.70 25.63 19.58
C ILE A 563 1.77 26.12 18.14
N ILE A 564 0.62 26.49 17.57
CA ILE A 564 0.55 27.15 16.26
C ILE A 564 0.12 28.60 16.51
N PRO A 565 1.03 29.58 16.34
CA PRO A 565 0.71 30.99 16.50
C PRO A 565 -0.47 31.46 15.63
N PRO A 566 -1.33 32.38 16.13
CA PRO A 566 -2.53 32.81 15.40
C PRO A 566 -2.27 33.44 14.03
N HIS A 567 -1.13 34.08 13.84
CA HIS A 567 -0.76 34.70 12.57
C HIS A 567 -0.47 33.68 11.46
N LEU A 568 -0.26 32.40 11.79
CA LEU A 568 0.01 31.30 10.86
C LEU A 568 -1.26 30.54 10.44
N LEU A 569 -2.37 30.70 11.17
CA LEU A 569 -3.64 30.04 10.85
C LEU A 569 -4.18 30.39 9.45
N PRO A 570 -4.03 31.64 8.94
CA PRO A 570 -4.40 31.95 7.57
C PRO A 570 -3.62 31.14 6.52
N ALA A 571 -2.37 30.77 6.79
CA ALA A 571 -1.57 29.93 5.89
C ALA A 571 -2.15 28.50 5.85
N LEU A 572 -2.53 27.94 7.00
CA LEU A 572 -3.20 26.63 7.07
C LEU A 572 -4.58 26.67 6.40
N SER A 573 -5.37 27.72 6.62
CA SER A 573 -6.70 27.88 5.99
C SER A 573 -6.65 27.88 4.47
N GLN A 574 -5.53 28.26 3.86
CA GLN A 574 -5.36 28.27 2.41
C GLN A 574 -5.12 26.88 1.81
N GLN A 575 -4.83 25.86 2.63
CA GLN A 575 -4.52 24.52 2.16
C GLN A 575 -5.78 23.67 1.95
N SER A 576 -5.67 22.63 1.12
CA SER A 576 -6.79 21.73 0.80
C SER A 576 -6.94 20.66 1.88
N THR A 577 -5.86 19.95 2.16
CA THR A 577 -5.79 18.89 3.17
C THR A 577 -4.52 19.04 4.02
N ILE A 578 -4.64 18.85 5.32
CA ILE A 578 -3.56 18.99 6.29
C ILE A 578 -3.54 17.77 7.21
N ASN A 579 -2.37 17.16 7.38
CA ASN A 579 -2.15 16.13 8.39
C ASN A 579 -1.27 16.69 9.52
N LEU A 580 -1.77 16.66 10.75
CA LEU A 580 -1.10 17.12 11.98
C LEU A 580 -0.98 16.01 13.02
N SER A 581 -1.29 14.77 12.66
CA SER A 581 -1.28 13.64 13.57
C SER A 581 0.09 13.46 14.22
N HIS A 582 0.11 12.81 15.40
CA HIS A 582 1.35 12.47 16.09
C HIS A 582 2.27 13.66 16.44
N ASN A 583 1.72 14.87 16.56
CA ASN A 583 2.45 16.04 17.08
C ASN A 583 2.21 16.24 18.59
N PRO A 584 3.19 16.75 19.35
CA PRO A 584 3.04 17.01 20.78
C PRO A 584 2.21 18.28 21.08
N LEU A 585 0.98 18.33 20.58
CA LEU A 585 0.12 19.51 20.61
C LEU A 585 -0.20 19.95 22.05
N ASP A 586 -0.10 21.26 22.28
CA ASP A 586 -0.47 21.93 23.52
C ASP A 586 -1.97 22.26 23.50
N CYS A 587 -2.71 21.67 24.43
CA CYS A 587 -4.15 21.84 24.61
C CYS A 587 -4.47 22.72 25.82
N THR A 588 -3.72 23.80 26.02
CA THR A 588 -4.00 24.86 27.00
C THR A 588 -4.55 26.12 26.32
N CYS A 589 -4.90 27.13 27.13
CA CYS A 589 -5.35 28.42 26.62
C CYS A 589 -4.30 29.16 25.76
N SER A 590 -3.02 28.79 25.84
CA SER A 590 -1.96 29.34 24.98
C SER A 590 -2.17 29.00 23.50
N ASN A 591 -2.88 27.91 23.19
CA ASN A 591 -3.11 27.42 21.82
C ASN A 591 -4.60 27.49 21.42
N ILE A 592 -5.42 28.26 22.14
CA ILE A 592 -6.88 28.28 21.98
C ILE A 592 -7.33 28.63 20.56
N ASN A 593 -6.64 29.55 19.90
CA ASN A 593 -6.97 29.99 18.54
C ASN A 593 -6.82 28.85 17.52
N PHE A 594 -5.74 28.06 17.63
CA PHE A 594 -5.53 26.88 16.80
C PHE A 594 -6.56 25.79 17.09
N ILE A 595 -6.87 25.53 18.36
CA ILE A 595 -7.86 24.49 18.74
C ILE A 595 -9.26 24.85 18.21
N THR A 596 -9.60 26.14 18.23
CA THR A 596 -10.86 26.64 17.67
C THR A 596 -10.86 26.47 16.15
N TRP A 597 -9.79 26.92 15.49
CA TRP A 597 -9.59 26.74 14.05
C TRP A 597 -9.66 25.27 13.62
N TYR A 598 -9.03 24.35 14.36
CA TYR A 598 -9.01 22.92 14.07
C TYR A 598 -10.43 22.34 14.00
N LYS A 599 -11.30 22.72 14.95
CA LYS A 599 -12.69 22.28 15.00
C LYS A 599 -13.55 22.86 13.90
N GLU A 600 -13.27 24.08 13.46
CA GLU A 600 -13.96 24.72 12.34
C GLU A 600 -13.54 24.12 10.99
N ASN A 601 -12.37 23.48 10.92
CA ASN A 601 -11.75 23.00 9.68
C ASN A 601 -11.56 21.46 9.65
N LEU A 602 -12.35 20.67 10.38
CA LEU A 602 -12.24 19.20 10.41
C LEU A 602 -12.29 18.55 9.01
N HIS A 603 -13.04 19.13 8.07
CA HIS A 603 -13.12 18.65 6.68
C HIS A 603 -11.81 18.78 5.89
N LYS A 604 -10.85 19.56 6.38
CA LYS A 604 -9.51 19.73 5.78
C LYS A 604 -8.45 18.86 6.45
N LEU A 605 -8.80 18.12 7.49
CA LEU A 605 -7.83 17.46 8.35
C LEU A 605 -7.86 15.95 8.14
N GLU A 606 -6.69 15.37 7.96
CA GLU A 606 -6.47 13.92 7.88
C GLU A 606 -6.12 13.36 9.27
N ASP A 607 -6.36 12.07 9.50
CA ASP A 607 -6.01 11.35 10.73
C ASP A 607 -6.47 12.06 12.02
N LEU A 608 -7.75 12.47 12.03
CA LEU A 608 -8.40 13.12 13.18
C LEU A 608 -8.26 12.28 14.46
N GLU A 609 -8.34 10.97 14.32
CA GLU A 609 -8.24 9.99 15.40
C GLU A 609 -6.85 9.98 16.05
N GLU A 610 -5.80 10.24 15.26
CA GLU A 610 -4.39 10.24 15.68
C GLU A 610 -3.87 11.65 16.03
N THR A 611 -4.72 12.67 15.94
CA THR A 611 -4.38 14.05 16.32
C THR A 611 -4.77 14.31 17.76
N MET A 612 -3.82 14.05 18.67
CA MET A 612 -4.06 14.06 20.12
C MET A 612 -3.27 15.13 20.85
N CYS A 613 -3.76 15.52 22.04
CA CYS A 613 -3.05 16.40 22.96
C CYS A 613 -1.87 15.69 23.62
N ALA A 614 -0.74 16.39 23.76
CA ALA A 614 0.36 15.97 24.62
C ALA A 614 0.36 16.69 25.97
N ASN A 615 0.00 17.98 25.97
CA ASN A 615 -0.13 18.81 27.17
C ASN A 615 -1.52 19.43 27.27
N PRO A 616 -2.03 19.74 28.47
CA PRO A 616 -1.47 19.40 29.78
C PRO A 616 -1.65 17.89 30.10
N PRO A 617 -0.97 17.34 31.13
CA PRO A 617 -1.04 15.91 31.47
C PRO A 617 -2.47 15.32 31.59
N PRO A 618 -3.48 16.04 32.11
CA PRO A 618 -4.86 15.52 32.17
C PRO A 618 -5.53 15.29 30.80
N LEU A 619 -5.06 15.95 29.75
CA LEU A 619 -5.59 15.81 28.40
C LEU A 619 -4.68 14.95 27.50
N ARG A 620 -3.59 14.40 28.03
CA ARG A 620 -2.65 13.61 27.22
C ARG A 620 -3.35 12.41 26.58
N GLY A 621 -3.24 12.27 25.25
CA GLY A 621 -3.89 11.21 24.47
C GLY A 621 -5.36 11.48 24.14
N VAL A 622 -5.93 12.62 24.57
CA VAL A 622 -7.28 13.01 24.17
C VAL A 622 -7.24 13.61 22.77
N LYS A 623 -8.18 13.22 21.90
CA LYS A 623 -8.32 13.75 20.54
C LYS A 623 -8.61 15.25 20.58
N LEU A 624 -7.95 16.01 19.70
CA LEU A 624 -8.10 17.47 19.69
C LEU A 624 -9.54 17.92 19.36
N SER A 625 -10.25 17.15 18.54
CA SER A 625 -11.67 17.36 18.20
C SER A 625 -12.59 17.37 19.43
N GLU A 626 -12.24 16.60 20.47
CA GLU A 626 -13.04 16.43 21.69
C GLU A 626 -12.73 17.50 22.76
N VAL A 627 -11.60 18.20 22.66
CA VAL A 627 -11.09 19.13 23.70
C VAL A 627 -11.97 20.36 23.85
N LYS A 628 -12.54 20.62 25.03
CA LYS A 628 -13.29 21.86 25.33
C LYS A 628 -12.51 22.73 26.32
N LEU A 629 -12.13 23.92 25.88
CA LEU A 629 -11.42 24.90 26.71
C LEU A 629 -12.30 26.12 26.98
N TYR A 630 -12.22 26.63 28.21
CA TYR A 630 -12.87 27.86 28.64
C TYR A 630 -11.78 28.83 29.10
N CYS A 631 -11.38 29.73 28.21
CA CYS A 631 -10.31 30.69 28.46
C CYS A 631 -10.90 32.06 28.75
N GLY A 632 -10.86 32.45 30.02
CA GLY A 632 -11.33 33.75 30.52
C GLY A 632 -10.83 33.99 31.93
N ILE A 633 -10.93 35.22 32.43
CA ILE A 633 -10.70 35.49 33.86
C ILE A 633 -11.80 34.76 34.63
N THR A 634 -11.43 33.80 35.47
CA THR A 634 -12.40 33.10 36.32
C THR A 634 -13.15 34.13 37.18
N GLY A 635 -14.40 33.86 37.56
CA GLY A 635 -15.13 34.75 38.47
C GLY A 635 -14.36 35.05 39.76
N VAL A 636 -13.48 34.13 40.17
CA VAL A 636 -12.51 34.28 41.26
C VAL A 636 -11.45 35.34 40.95
N GLY A 637 -10.86 35.33 39.74
CA GLY A 637 -9.91 36.36 39.30
C GLY A 637 -10.54 37.75 39.23
N ILE A 638 -11.78 37.86 38.76
CA ILE A 638 -12.54 39.12 38.77
C ILE A 638 -12.79 39.57 40.21
N PHE A 639 -13.19 38.66 41.11
CA PHE A 639 -13.38 38.95 42.53
C PHE A 639 -12.10 39.50 43.18
N PHE A 640 -10.95 38.88 42.95
CA PHE A 640 -9.67 39.37 43.49
C PHE A 640 -9.26 40.72 42.92
N ILE A 641 -9.50 40.97 41.63
CA ILE A 641 -9.25 42.29 41.02
C ILE A 641 -10.17 43.34 41.65
N VAL A 642 -11.45 43.04 41.84
CA VAL A 642 -12.42 43.95 42.48
C VAL A 642 -12.03 44.23 43.94
N VAL A 643 -11.65 43.21 44.71
CA VAL A 643 -11.19 43.36 46.09
C VAL A 643 -9.91 44.19 46.15
N PHE A 644 -8.95 43.95 45.25
CA PHE A 644 -7.70 44.71 45.18
C PHE A 644 -7.94 46.19 44.86
N VAL A 645 -8.79 46.48 43.87
CA VAL A 645 -9.18 47.86 43.53
C VAL A 645 -9.93 48.52 44.70
N PHE A 646 -10.81 47.81 45.39
CA PHE A 646 -11.53 48.33 46.55
C PHE A 646 -10.60 48.67 47.71
N LEU A 647 -9.60 47.81 48.00
CA LEU A 647 -8.58 48.06 49.02
C LEU A 647 -7.70 49.27 48.67
N LEU A 648 -7.34 49.44 47.39
CA LEU A 648 -6.60 50.60 46.89
C LEU A 648 -7.38 51.90 47.10
N ILE A 649 -8.69 51.89 46.83
CA ILE A 649 -9.58 53.05 47.06
C ILE A 649 -9.65 53.38 48.55
N LEU A 650 -9.80 52.38 49.44
CA LEU A 650 -9.81 52.59 50.89
C LEU A 650 -8.50 53.18 51.41
N LEU A 651 -7.36 52.68 50.92
CA LEU A 651 -6.03 53.23 51.22
C LEU A 651 -5.91 54.69 50.78
N LEU A 652 -6.45 55.03 49.61
CA LEU A 652 -6.42 56.38 49.06
C LEU A 652 -7.34 57.34 49.84
N ILE A 653 -8.53 56.87 50.26
CA ILE A 653 -9.41 57.63 51.15
C ILE A 653 -8.75 57.84 52.51
N PHE A 654 -8.11 56.82 53.07
CA PHE A 654 -7.42 56.91 54.36
C PHE A 654 -6.22 57.88 54.29
N SER A 655 -5.43 57.81 53.23
CA SER A 655 -4.30 58.73 53.02
C SER A 655 -4.78 60.17 52.84
N VAL A 656 -5.83 60.42 52.05
CA VAL A 656 -6.46 61.74 51.92
C VAL A 656 -7.02 62.23 53.26
N LYS A 657 -7.67 61.37 54.03
CA LYS A 657 -8.21 61.72 55.37
C LYS A 657 -7.10 62.03 56.38
N CYS A 658 -5.99 61.30 56.35
CA CYS A 658 -4.80 61.60 57.14
C CYS A 658 -4.16 62.93 56.73
N ILE A 659 -4.04 63.20 55.43
CA ILE A 659 -3.54 64.48 54.90
C ILE A 659 -4.46 65.64 55.33
N LEU A 660 -5.78 65.47 55.26
CA LEU A 660 -6.75 66.49 55.69
C LEU A 660 -6.75 66.70 57.21
N ARG A 661 -6.61 65.64 58.02
CA ARG A 661 -6.44 65.75 59.48
C ARG A 661 -5.16 66.46 59.87
N TRP A 662 -4.05 66.12 59.19
CA TRP A 662 -2.77 66.79 59.39
C TRP A 662 -2.86 68.28 59.06
N LYS A 663 -3.59 68.65 58.00
CA LYS A 663 -3.84 70.06 57.62
C LYS A 663 -4.69 70.83 58.64
N TYR A 664 -5.68 70.18 59.27
CA TYR A 664 -6.58 70.83 60.24
C TYR A 664 -5.99 70.95 61.66
N GLN A 665 -4.93 70.21 61.99
CA GLN A 665 -4.22 70.35 63.27
C GLN A 665 -3.11 71.43 63.24
N HIS A 666 -2.90 72.10 62.10
CA HIS A 666 -1.87 73.13 61.88
C HIS A 666 -2.47 74.45 61.35
N ILE A 667 -3.76 74.68 61.60
CA ILE A 667 -4.46 75.99 61.52
C ILE A 667 -4.92 76.29 62.94
#